data_AF-A0A1Z9H3M4-F1
#
_entry.id   AF-A0A1Z9H3M4-F1
#
_cell.length_a   1.000
_cell.length_b   1.000
_cell.length_c   1.000
_cell.angle_alpha   90.00
_cell.angle_beta   90.00
_cell.angle_gamma   90.00
#
_symmetry.space_group_name_H-M   'P 1'
#
loop_
_entity.id
_entity.type
_entity.pdbx_description
1 polymer ?
#
loop_
_entity_poly.entity_id
_entity_poly.type
_entity_poly.pdbx_seq_one_letter_code
_entity_poly.pdbx_strand_id
1 'polypeptide(L)'
;MANIKNFGLAGIGSDVQFGKSGGRLVYDSSSSFFKFTTDGSTLTQIRAASPSNAADVATKQYVDATKSGLDVKDSVRAATTGNITIASDLNVGDTIDGVTLADGDRVLLKDQTDASENGVYTAGASPARATDFDSDAEVTAGAFFFVEEGSANADSGFVISTDDDITVGSTNIAFTQFSGTGQIVAGNGLAKSGNTLSVNVDDSTLEINSDTLRIKTTYTGQNSITTLGTIATGVWNGTDIGVAHGGTGASDAATARTNLGLAIGSDVQAYDAQLADIAGLTPTDGNIIIGDGANFTLESGATARASLGLTIGTHVQAYDAQLASIAGLADTDGKFIVGSASGFVAEDGNTARTSLGLGTGDTPTFNGAAMGSAAITGVADPSNAQDAATKAYVDAQIASEDTLAELNDTNITAPADGAMLLYDTGNSVWIDAAMSGDATLADTGAITLANSDSTRTNLGLAIGTNVQAFDAQLSDVAGLTPADGAFIVGNGANFVAETGGTARTSLGLGSIATQAANSVAITGGTISGITTFTTGTLGSTATIDGDAQITGNLTVDGNLTVSGTSITLDVGTVTSEDKFMQVNSGATSQETGLAGGIEIKRSNTADTDQFAFVNFDDSTDSFTFKTGSANQASSSDATMRFGTIAAGTWNGSAIGRTYGGFGTSISGHGNNSLVEADGGEIGVGSTGQYLRSDGTNFSASALAASDLSGTVAAANGGLGTNISSFSQSSIITTDG
;
A
#
# COMPACT_ATOMS: atom_id res chain seq x y z
N MET A 1 -31.05 24.90 84.07
CA MET A 1 -31.58 25.94 83.16
C MET A 1 -32.18 25.23 81.95
N ALA A 2 -33.33 25.67 81.45
CA ALA A 2 -33.93 25.05 80.27
C ALA A 2 -33.20 25.53 78.99
N ASN A 3 -32.91 24.63 78.06
CA ASN A 3 -32.39 25.00 76.74
C ASN A 3 -33.54 25.56 75.89
N ILE A 4 -33.74 26.87 75.96
CA ILE A 4 -34.64 27.61 75.07
C ILE A 4 -33.96 27.70 73.70
N LYS A 5 -34.47 26.97 72.70
CA LYS A 5 -33.79 26.79 71.40
C LYS A 5 -34.01 27.90 70.37
N ASN A 6 -35.06 28.72 70.50
CA ASN A 6 -35.43 29.73 69.50
C ASN A 6 -35.52 31.12 70.14
N PHE A 7 -34.45 31.93 70.04
CA PHE A 7 -34.52 33.38 70.21
C PHE A 7 -34.40 34.05 68.85
N GLY A 8 -35.48 34.69 68.38
CA GLY A 8 -35.40 35.67 67.32
C GLY A 8 -34.91 37.00 67.90
N LEU A 9 -33.77 37.49 67.46
CA LEU A 9 -33.21 38.79 67.88
C LEU A 9 -33.64 39.86 66.86
N ALA A 10 -34.61 40.69 67.21
CA ALA A 10 -35.12 41.77 66.37
C ALA A 10 -35.08 43.11 67.12
N GLY A 11 -34.63 44.17 66.45
CA GLY A 11 -34.65 45.54 67.00
C GLY A 11 -33.54 45.90 67.98
N ILE A 12 -32.40 45.19 67.97
CA ILE A 12 -31.27 45.49 68.87
C ILE A 12 -30.41 46.60 68.26
N GLY A 13 -30.36 47.76 68.94
CA GLY A 13 -29.58 48.94 68.51
C GLY A 13 -28.16 49.02 69.05
N SER A 14 -27.61 47.90 69.54
CA SER A 14 -26.29 47.79 70.15
C SER A 14 -25.77 46.36 70.05
N ASP A 15 -24.48 46.17 70.32
CA ASP A 15 -23.81 44.87 70.21
C ASP A 15 -24.41 43.77 71.11
N VAL A 16 -24.32 42.53 70.66
CA VAL A 16 -24.87 41.35 71.35
C VAL A 16 -23.75 40.53 71.97
N GLN A 17 -23.76 40.39 73.29
CA GLN A 17 -22.79 39.56 74.03
C GLN A 17 -23.36 38.16 74.33
N PHE A 18 -22.63 37.13 73.94
CA PHE A 18 -22.95 35.72 74.16
C PHE A 18 -22.11 35.16 75.33
N GLY A 19 -22.78 34.91 76.45
CA GLY A 19 -22.18 34.30 77.64
C GLY A 19 -21.31 35.23 78.49
N LYS A 20 -20.87 34.73 79.65
CA LYS A 20 -20.07 35.52 80.61
C LYS A 20 -18.62 35.78 80.18
N SER A 21 -18.15 35.12 79.12
CA SER A 21 -16.73 35.06 78.74
C SER A 21 -16.37 35.88 77.48
N GLY A 22 -17.21 36.85 77.08
CA GLY A 22 -16.79 37.97 76.23
C GLY A 22 -17.14 37.93 74.74
N GLY A 23 -17.57 36.79 74.17
CA GLY A 23 -17.93 36.71 72.74
C GLY A 23 -19.02 37.72 72.36
N ARG A 24 -18.72 38.67 71.48
CA ARG A 24 -19.55 39.84 71.15
C ARG A 24 -19.67 40.00 69.63
N LEU A 25 -20.90 40.07 69.15
CA LEU A 25 -21.25 40.41 67.77
C LEU A 25 -21.53 41.90 67.69
N VAL A 26 -20.69 42.62 66.94
CA VAL A 26 -20.69 44.09 66.81
C VAL A 26 -21.13 44.45 65.39
N TYR A 27 -22.07 45.38 65.21
CA TYR A 27 -22.34 45.95 63.89
C TYR A 27 -21.54 47.25 63.74
N ASP A 28 -20.53 47.25 62.89
CA ASP A 28 -19.75 48.45 62.61
C ASP A 28 -20.44 49.31 61.55
N SER A 29 -21.10 50.37 61.99
CA SER A 29 -21.82 51.30 61.11
C SER A 29 -20.93 52.09 60.15
N SER A 30 -19.60 52.12 60.35
CA SER A 30 -18.66 52.78 59.42
C SER A 30 -18.31 51.91 58.22
N SER A 31 -18.30 50.59 58.39
CA SER A 31 -17.97 49.61 57.34
C SER A 31 -19.17 48.78 56.87
N SER A 32 -20.32 48.90 57.55
CA SER A 32 -21.55 48.14 57.31
C SER A 32 -21.42 46.61 57.46
N PHE A 33 -20.39 46.14 58.17
CA PHE A 33 -20.15 44.72 58.43
C PHE A 33 -20.36 44.34 59.90
N PHE A 34 -20.74 43.07 60.11
CA PHE A 34 -20.74 42.45 61.43
C PHE A 34 -19.35 41.92 61.79
N LYS A 35 -18.83 42.30 62.95
CA LYS A 35 -17.56 41.85 63.51
C LYS A 35 -17.80 40.88 64.68
N PHE A 36 -17.09 39.76 64.68
CA PHE A 36 -17.11 38.77 65.77
C PHE A 36 -15.86 38.95 66.64
N THR A 37 -16.03 39.39 67.89
CA THR A 37 -14.90 39.75 68.78
C THR A 37 -15.01 39.08 70.14
N THR A 38 -13.92 38.96 70.88
CA THR A 38 -13.93 38.53 72.30
C THR A 38 -13.78 39.68 73.29
N ASP A 39 -13.38 40.85 72.83
CA ASP A 39 -13.05 42.05 73.64
C ASP A 39 -13.60 43.37 73.04
N GLY A 40 -14.21 43.34 71.85
CA GLY A 40 -14.66 44.52 71.11
C GLY A 40 -13.62 45.14 70.17
N SER A 41 -12.39 44.62 70.10
CA SER A 41 -11.30 45.16 69.26
C SER A 41 -10.62 44.13 68.35
N THR A 42 -10.58 42.84 68.72
CA THR A 42 -9.92 41.77 67.94
C THR A 42 -10.91 40.78 67.35
N LEU A 43 -10.70 40.41 66.07
CA LEU A 43 -11.50 39.40 65.36
C LEU A 43 -11.06 37.98 65.76
N THR A 44 -11.95 37.22 66.39
CA THR A 44 -11.70 35.81 66.73
C THR A 44 -12.35 34.85 65.72
N GLN A 45 -11.56 33.87 65.29
CA GLN A 45 -11.78 32.88 64.22
C GLN A 45 -13.24 32.56 63.87
N ILE A 46 -13.64 32.88 62.63
CA ILE A 46 -14.89 32.40 62.01
C ILE A 46 -14.61 31.08 61.30
N ARG A 47 -15.36 30.03 61.63
CA ARG A 47 -15.31 28.73 60.92
C ARG A 47 -16.48 28.65 59.93
N ALA A 48 -16.21 28.90 58.66
CA ALA A 48 -17.18 28.74 57.57
C ALA A 48 -17.07 27.34 56.92
N ALA A 49 -18.11 26.93 56.19
CA ALA A 49 -18.04 25.79 55.28
C ALA A 49 -17.33 26.20 53.97
N SER A 50 -16.96 25.22 53.14
CA SER A 50 -16.37 25.49 51.82
C SER A 50 -17.29 26.38 50.96
N PRO A 51 -16.76 27.38 50.24
CA PRO A 51 -17.52 28.22 49.32
C PRO A 51 -18.30 27.41 48.28
N SER A 52 -19.49 27.90 47.96
CA SER A 52 -20.41 27.31 46.97
C SER A 52 -20.98 28.37 46.01
N ASN A 53 -21.11 29.62 46.45
CA ASN A 53 -21.49 30.78 45.66
C ASN A 53 -20.31 31.76 45.55
N ALA A 54 -20.30 32.57 44.49
CA ALA A 54 -19.24 33.56 44.24
C ALA A 54 -19.13 34.69 45.31
N ALA A 55 -20.06 34.76 46.26
CA ALA A 55 -20.06 35.71 47.38
C ALA A 55 -19.79 35.05 48.74
N ASP A 56 -19.54 33.74 48.79
CA ASP A 56 -19.24 33.03 50.03
C ASP A 56 -17.82 33.38 50.53
N VAL A 57 -17.62 33.43 51.85
CA VAL A 57 -16.31 33.72 52.45
C VAL A 57 -15.38 32.53 52.22
N ALA A 58 -14.28 32.78 51.50
CA ALA A 58 -13.28 31.74 51.23
C ALA A 58 -12.64 31.24 52.53
N THR A 59 -12.77 29.93 52.80
CA THR A 59 -12.07 29.29 53.92
C THR A 59 -10.58 29.17 53.57
N LYS A 60 -9.68 29.23 54.56
CA LYS A 60 -8.25 28.97 54.30
C LYS A 60 -8.06 27.62 53.63
N GLN A 61 -8.78 26.58 54.07
CA GLN A 61 -8.77 25.27 53.43
C GLN A 61 -9.19 25.31 51.94
N TYR A 62 -10.15 26.16 51.54
CA TYR A 62 -10.51 26.32 50.13
C TYR A 62 -9.48 27.15 49.35
N VAL A 63 -8.89 28.19 49.96
CA VAL A 63 -7.82 28.99 49.34
C VAL A 63 -6.49 28.24 49.30
N ASP A 64 -6.27 27.26 50.17
CA ASP A 64 -5.16 26.32 50.12
C ASP A 64 -5.47 25.14 49.18
N ALA A 65 -6.72 24.67 49.10
CA ALA A 65 -7.14 23.66 48.10
C ALA A 65 -7.23 24.27 46.69
N THR A 66 -7.40 25.59 46.63
CA THR A 66 -6.72 26.49 45.69
C THR A 66 -5.21 26.37 45.95
N LYS A 67 -4.43 27.30 46.50
CA LYS A 67 -2.96 27.44 46.40
C LYS A 67 -2.00 26.23 46.55
N SER A 68 -1.24 25.99 45.47
CA SER A 68 -0.05 25.13 45.23
C SER A 68 -0.23 24.03 44.13
N GLY A 69 0.41 22.85 44.12
CA GLY A 69 0.85 22.19 42.86
C GLY A 69 1.95 23.06 42.24
N LEU A 70 1.55 24.32 42.04
CA LEU A 70 2.30 25.54 42.18
C LEU A 70 3.26 25.63 43.37
N ASP A 71 4.48 25.27 43.06
CA ASP A 71 5.62 25.98 43.59
C ASP A 71 5.93 27.24 42.75
N VAL A 72 5.09 28.29 42.91
CA VAL A 72 5.47 29.65 42.49
C VAL A 72 6.52 30.14 43.47
N LYS A 73 7.68 30.59 42.98
CA LYS A 73 8.59 31.45 43.75
C LYS A 73 8.33 32.90 43.44
N ASP A 74 8.75 33.79 44.34
CA ASP A 74 8.77 35.21 44.03
C ASP A 74 9.68 35.47 42.83
N SER A 75 9.27 36.42 41.96
CA SER A 75 9.98 36.76 40.73
C SER A 75 11.43 37.18 41.00
N VAL A 76 12.28 37.03 39.99
CA VAL A 76 13.68 37.48 40.06
C VAL A 76 13.84 38.73 39.23
N ARG A 77 14.61 39.69 39.74
CA ARG A 77 14.87 40.93 39.03
C ARG A 77 15.82 40.71 37.85
N ALA A 78 16.83 39.84 37.99
CA ALA A 78 17.76 39.47 36.92
C ALA A 78 18.06 37.97 36.89
N ALA A 79 18.75 37.49 35.85
CA ALA A 79 19.26 36.12 35.76
C ALA A 79 20.66 36.09 35.15
N THR A 80 21.50 35.13 35.53
CA THR A 80 22.86 35.00 34.99
C THR A 80 22.86 34.74 33.49
N THR A 81 23.98 35.07 32.85
CA THR A 81 24.31 34.72 31.46
C THR A 81 25.59 33.87 31.37
N GLY A 82 26.05 33.34 32.49
CA GLY A 82 27.33 32.64 32.67
C GLY A 82 27.70 32.52 34.15
N ASN A 83 28.74 31.74 34.45
CA ASN A 83 29.23 31.53 35.81
C ASN A 83 29.69 32.85 36.47
N ILE A 84 29.28 33.07 37.72
CA ILE A 84 29.74 34.17 38.56
C ILE A 84 30.31 33.66 39.89
N THR A 85 31.01 34.52 40.64
CA THR A 85 31.47 34.22 42.00
C THR A 85 30.46 34.77 43.01
N ILE A 86 29.65 33.89 43.61
CA ILE A 86 28.56 34.26 44.55
C ILE A 86 28.97 35.32 45.58
N ALA A 87 30.11 35.12 46.25
CA ALA A 87 30.57 35.99 47.34
C ALA A 87 31.07 37.38 46.90
N SER A 88 31.30 37.63 45.59
CA SER A 88 31.84 38.89 45.08
C SER A 88 31.02 39.57 43.99
N ASP A 89 30.18 38.82 43.25
CA ASP A 89 29.55 39.28 42.01
C ASP A 89 28.03 39.49 42.17
N LEU A 90 27.55 39.45 43.41
CA LEU A 90 26.17 39.72 43.85
C LEU A 90 26.14 40.77 44.97
N ASN A 91 27.08 41.70 45.03
CA ASN A 91 27.03 42.79 45.99
C ASN A 91 26.19 43.96 45.45
N VAL A 92 25.82 44.88 46.34
CA VAL A 92 25.14 46.12 45.95
C VAL A 92 26.00 46.92 44.97
N GLY A 93 25.47 47.18 43.77
CA GLY A 93 26.15 47.90 42.69
C GLY A 93 26.78 47.02 41.61
N ASP A 94 26.85 45.69 41.81
CA ASP A 94 27.25 44.76 40.76
C ASP A 94 26.19 44.66 39.65
N THR A 95 26.53 44.07 38.50
CA THR A 95 25.63 43.97 37.34
C THR A 95 25.45 42.55 36.83
N ILE A 96 24.21 42.09 36.77
CA ILE A 96 23.83 40.79 36.18
C ILE A 96 22.88 41.04 35.01
N ASP A 97 23.21 40.49 33.84
CA ASP A 97 22.46 40.69 32.57
C ASP A 97 22.14 42.18 32.24
N GLY A 98 23.07 43.07 32.59
CA GLY A 98 22.93 44.52 32.39
C GLY A 98 22.08 45.25 33.45
N VAL A 99 21.55 44.54 34.45
CA VAL A 99 20.80 45.11 35.57
C VAL A 99 21.76 45.37 36.74
N THR A 100 21.84 46.63 37.20
CA THR A 100 22.56 46.97 38.45
C THR A 100 21.76 46.56 39.66
N LEU A 101 22.39 45.81 40.57
CA LEU A 101 21.78 45.22 41.75
C LEU A 101 21.72 46.18 42.94
N ALA A 102 20.61 46.18 43.66
CA ALA A 102 20.39 46.82 44.94
C ALA A 102 20.39 45.79 46.08
N ASP A 103 20.53 46.23 47.33
CA ASP A 103 20.39 45.36 48.50
C ASP A 103 18.95 44.79 48.54
N GLY A 104 18.82 43.46 48.51
CA GLY A 104 17.51 42.79 48.41
C GLY A 104 16.97 42.58 46.98
N ASP A 105 17.84 42.55 45.97
CA ASP A 105 17.44 42.20 44.59
C ASP A 105 17.58 40.70 44.29
N ARG A 106 16.48 40.04 43.90
CA ARG A 106 16.46 38.62 43.48
C ARG A 106 17.19 38.41 42.15
N VAL A 107 18.10 37.45 42.08
CA VAL A 107 18.90 37.10 40.90
C VAL A 107 18.86 35.58 40.66
N LEU A 108 18.44 35.09 39.50
CA LEU A 108 18.59 33.67 39.18
C LEU A 108 20.04 33.33 38.79
N LEU A 109 20.74 32.51 39.57
CA LEU A 109 21.93 31.77 39.15
C LEU A 109 21.52 30.45 38.53
N LYS A 110 21.66 30.37 37.20
CA LYS A 110 21.35 29.17 36.41
C LYS A 110 22.55 28.62 35.63
N ASP A 111 23.68 29.33 35.62
CA ASP A 111 24.85 29.03 34.79
C ASP A 111 26.14 28.82 35.62
N GLN A 112 26.03 28.41 36.89
CA GLN A 112 27.19 28.05 37.73
C GLN A 112 27.91 26.82 37.19
N THR A 113 29.23 26.76 37.41
CA THR A 113 30.08 25.63 37.01
C THR A 113 29.83 24.42 37.88
N ASP A 114 29.63 24.62 39.19
CA ASP A 114 29.00 23.64 40.05
C ASP A 114 27.50 23.91 40.07
N ALA A 115 26.73 23.06 39.40
CA ALA A 115 25.29 23.26 39.29
C ALA A 115 24.56 23.06 40.64
N SER A 116 25.21 22.57 41.69
CA SER A 116 24.64 22.58 43.05
C SER A 116 24.65 23.96 43.72
N GLU A 117 25.38 24.91 43.14
CA GLU A 117 25.37 26.35 43.47
C GLU A 117 24.29 27.12 42.67
N ASN A 118 23.60 26.51 41.70
CA ASN A 118 22.49 27.17 41.01
C ASN A 118 21.29 27.36 41.95
N GLY A 119 20.57 28.46 41.77
CA GLY A 119 19.34 28.77 42.49
C GLY A 119 18.82 30.15 42.13
N VAL A 120 17.72 30.58 42.74
CA VAL A 120 17.56 32.03 42.92
C VAL A 120 18.57 32.46 43.99
N TYR A 121 19.06 33.70 43.89
CA TYR A 121 20.04 34.40 44.71
C TYR A 121 19.54 35.84 45.05
N THR A 122 20.19 36.59 45.94
CA THR A 122 19.88 37.99 46.31
C THR A 122 21.18 38.78 46.20
N ALA A 123 21.05 40.09 46.05
CA ALA A 123 22.20 40.96 46.11
C ALA A 123 22.37 41.66 47.46
N GLY A 124 23.60 41.71 47.96
CA GLY A 124 24.04 42.49 49.12
C GLY A 124 25.35 41.98 49.72
N ALA A 125 25.67 42.37 50.95
CA ALA A 125 27.04 42.27 51.47
C ALA A 125 27.52 40.85 51.87
N SER A 126 26.66 39.83 51.84
CA SER A 126 27.04 38.43 52.11
C SER A 126 26.08 37.42 51.46
N PRO A 127 26.12 37.26 50.12
CA PRO A 127 25.14 36.46 49.37
C PRO A 127 25.06 34.99 49.83
N ALA A 128 23.86 34.53 50.25
CA ALA A 128 23.56 33.22 50.84
C ALA A 128 22.03 32.89 50.93
N ARG A 129 21.58 31.78 50.33
CA ARG A 129 20.21 31.43 49.79
C ARG A 129 18.91 31.98 50.44
N ALA A 130 17.80 31.99 49.69
CA ALA A 130 16.51 32.46 50.20
C ALA A 130 15.92 31.51 51.17
N THR A 131 15.20 32.14 52.07
CA THR A 131 14.04 31.61 52.75
C THR A 131 12.96 30.90 51.86
N ASP A 132 13.01 30.90 50.51
CA ASP A 132 12.18 30.09 49.57
C ASP A 132 13.01 29.17 48.64
N PHE A 133 14.33 29.10 48.89
CA PHE A 133 15.37 28.49 48.05
C PHE A 133 16.63 27.95 48.82
N ASP A 134 16.67 27.90 50.17
CA ASP A 134 17.93 27.78 50.96
C ASP A 134 18.18 26.50 51.74
N SER A 135 17.17 25.90 52.33
CA SER A 135 17.29 24.56 52.91
C SER A 135 16.88 23.55 51.83
N ASP A 136 16.30 22.39 52.14
CA ASP A 136 15.99 21.36 51.13
C ASP A 136 14.49 21.05 50.87
N ALA A 137 13.48 21.66 51.48
CA ALA A 137 12.03 21.46 51.38
C ALA A 137 11.14 22.71 51.01
N GLU A 138 11.46 23.50 49.97
CA GLU A 138 10.59 24.59 49.45
C GLU A 138 10.65 24.67 47.93
N VAL A 139 11.81 24.87 47.31
CA VAL A 139 11.99 24.60 45.87
C VAL A 139 11.54 23.19 45.59
N THR A 140 10.97 22.90 44.42
CA THR A 140 10.59 21.57 43.93
C THR A 140 11.05 21.33 42.49
N ALA A 141 10.99 20.08 42.01
CA ALA A 141 10.82 19.84 40.58
C ALA A 141 9.53 20.54 40.13
N GLY A 142 9.63 21.46 39.18
CA GLY A 142 8.51 22.33 38.79
C GLY A 142 8.43 23.67 39.55
N ALA A 143 9.36 23.98 40.46
CA ALA A 143 9.53 25.36 40.94
C ALA A 143 9.81 26.29 39.77
N PHE A 144 9.08 27.39 39.67
CA PHE A 144 9.30 28.38 38.63
C PHE A 144 8.94 29.80 39.10
N PHE A 145 9.45 30.76 38.34
CA PHE A 145 9.29 32.19 38.54
C PHE A 145 9.59 32.91 37.22
N PHE A 146 9.33 34.20 37.18
CA PHE A 146 9.64 35.07 36.05
C PHE A 146 10.85 35.95 36.36
N VAL A 147 11.63 36.24 35.32
CA VAL A 147 12.71 37.23 35.31
C VAL A 147 12.14 38.56 34.79
N GLU A 148 12.26 39.62 35.58
CA GLU A 148 11.62 40.91 35.31
C GLU A 148 12.47 41.85 34.43
N GLU A 149 13.79 41.87 34.64
CA GLU A 149 14.73 42.73 33.92
C GLU A 149 15.93 41.93 33.38
N GLY A 150 16.64 42.49 32.40
CA GLY A 150 17.79 41.85 31.75
C GLY A 150 17.90 42.20 30.26
N SER A 151 19.09 42.03 29.69
CA SER A 151 19.32 42.19 28.25
C SER A 151 19.07 40.91 27.45
N ALA A 152 19.26 39.73 28.08
CA ALA A 152 19.13 38.42 27.47
C ALA A 152 18.00 37.57 28.07
N ASN A 153 17.67 37.76 29.35
CA ASN A 153 16.71 36.94 30.09
C ASN A 153 15.45 37.68 30.57
N ALA A 154 15.25 38.96 30.24
CA ALA A 154 14.02 39.68 30.60
C ALA A 154 12.75 38.98 30.05
N ASP A 155 11.60 39.29 30.67
CA ASP A 155 10.26 38.79 30.28
C ASP A 155 10.19 37.25 30.15
N SER A 156 11.07 36.52 30.87
CA SER A 156 11.27 35.08 30.69
C SER A 156 10.92 34.29 31.94
N GLY A 157 10.15 33.22 31.78
CA GLY A 157 9.88 32.26 32.85
C GLY A 157 10.91 31.14 32.87
N PHE A 158 11.51 30.86 34.02
CA PHE A 158 12.39 29.72 34.26
C PHE A 158 11.78 28.75 35.25
N VAL A 159 11.81 27.46 34.91
CA VAL A 159 11.34 26.34 35.75
C VAL A 159 12.51 25.40 36.03
N ILE A 160 12.50 24.68 37.15
CA ILE A 160 13.52 23.69 37.47
C ILE A 160 13.37 22.41 36.63
N SER A 161 14.51 21.84 36.26
CA SER A 161 14.69 20.64 35.41
C SER A 161 15.10 19.41 36.18
N THR A 162 15.58 19.59 37.41
CA THR A 162 16.08 18.52 38.24
C THR A 162 14.90 17.85 38.97
N ASP A 163 15.10 16.59 39.33
CA ASP A 163 14.10 15.51 39.39
C ASP A 163 14.36 14.61 40.61
N ASP A 164 13.36 13.88 41.14
CA ASP A 164 13.07 13.61 42.58
C ASP A 164 14.17 13.35 43.68
N ASP A 165 15.37 13.96 43.69
CA ASP A 165 16.13 14.33 44.93
C ASP A 165 17.18 15.49 44.74
N ILE A 166 16.96 16.72 45.30
CA ILE A 166 17.80 17.94 45.10
C ILE A 166 18.83 18.43 46.19
N THR A 167 18.98 17.87 47.41
CA THR A 167 19.56 18.57 48.61
C THR A 167 20.45 19.77 48.29
N VAL A 168 19.95 20.96 48.62
CA VAL A 168 20.54 22.24 48.24
C VAL A 168 21.99 22.32 48.70
N GLY A 169 22.86 22.76 47.79
CA GLY A 169 24.32 22.69 47.97
C GLY A 169 24.91 21.30 47.78
N SER A 170 24.18 20.33 47.19
CA SER A 170 24.73 19.02 46.81
C SER A 170 24.15 18.39 45.53
N THR A 171 22.86 18.55 45.20
CA THR A 171 22.36 18.13 43.87
C THR A 171 22.43 19.29 42.89
N ASN A 172 22.81 18.97 41.65
CA ASN A 172 22.82 19.90 40.53
C ASN A 172 21.42 20.42 40.18
N ILE A 173 21.15 21.70 40.43
CA ILE A 173 19.90 22.39 40.09
C ILE A 173 20.02 22.95 38.67
N ALA A 174 19.32 22.33 37.72
CA ALA A 174 19.26 22.82 36.34
C ALA A 174 17.98 23.63 36.13
N PHE A 175 18.05 24.77 35.46
CA PHE A 175 16.88 25.55 35.03
C PHE A 175 16.66 25.46 33.52
N THR A 176 15.43 25.68 33.06
CA THR A 176 15.13 25.87 31.63
C THR A 176 14.04 26.91 31.46
N GLN A 177 14.22 27.74 30.44
CA GLN A 177 13.25 28.74 30.04
C GLN A 177 12.01 28.07 29.43
N PHE A 178 10.84 28.29 30.03
CA PHE A 178 9.56 27.79 29.53
C PHE A 178 8.70 28.90 28.89
N SER A 179 9.12 30.16 28.98
CA SER A 179 8.52 31.29 28.26
C SER A 179 9.56 32.38 28.00
N GLY A 180 9.43 33.09 26.86
CA GLY A 180 10.33 34.17 26.46
C GLY A 180 10.42 34.38 24.94
N THR A 181 10.97 35.51 24.51
CA THR A 181 11.10 35.94 23.11
C THR A 181 12.30 35.28 22.37
N GLY A 182 12.42 33.94 22.40
CA GLY A 182 13.63 33.28 21.85
C GLY A 182 13.55 31.84 21.33
N GLN A 183 12.48 31.07 21.59
CA GLN A 183 12.59 29.60 21.49
C GLN A 183 12.77 28.99 20.07
N ILE A 184 12.46 29.71 18.99
CA ILE A 184 12.62 29.20 17.61
C ILE A 184 13.70 30.02 16.89
N VAL A 185 14.93 29.53 16.90
CA VAL A 185 16.03 30.03 16.06
C VAL A 185 15.97 29.31 14.71
N ALA A 186 15.76 30.04 13.61
CA ALA A 186 15.79 29.45 12.28
C ALA A 186 17.24 29.09 11.89
N GLY A 187 17.48 27.82 11.59
CA GLY A 187 18.77 27.34 11.10
C GLY A 187 19.03 27.71 9.63
N ASN A 188 20.24 27.40 9.14
CA ASN A 188 20.61 27.63 7.75
C ASN A 188 19.59 26.98 6.78
N GLY A 189 19.19 27.72 5.74
CA GLY A 189 18.13 27.31 4.80
C GLY A 189 16.71 27.64 5.24
N LEU A 190 16.51 28.17 6.46
CA LEU A 190 15.23 28.68 6.95
C LEU A 190 15.35 30.15 7.37
N ALA A 191 14.26 30.90 7.31
CA ALA A 191 14.12 32.22 7.91
C ALA A 191 12.86 32.28 8.78
N LYS A 192 12.94 33.06 9.86
CA LYS A 192 11.81 33.35 10.74
C LYS A 192 11.52 34.85 10.72
N SER A 193 10.25 35.20 10.56
CA SER A 193 9.76 36.57 10.69
C SER A 193 8.51 36.55 11.56
N GLY A 194 8.59 37.15 12.76
CA GLY A 194 7.55 37.00 13.78
C GLY A 194 7.26 35.53 14.06
N ASN A 195 6.01 35.11 13.83
CA ASN A 195 5.56 33.73 14.03
C ASN A 195 5.72 32.83 12.79
N THR A 196 6.04 33.38 11.62
CA THR A 196 6.17 32.62 10.37
C THR A 196 7.59 32.05 10.20
N LEU A 197 7.69 30.77 9.85
CA LEU A 197 8.91 30.10 9.40
C LEU A 197 8.79 29.84 7.89
N SER A 198 9.85 30.14 7.13
CA SER A 198 9.91 30.02 5.67
C SER A 198 11.21 29.36 5.22
N VAL A 199 11.22 28.71 4.07
CA VAL A 199 12.45 28.20 3.43
C VAL A 199 13.16 29.34 2.69
N ASN A 200 14.46 29.48 2.93
CA ASN A 200 15.31 30.39 2.16
C ASN A 200 15.62 29.78 0.82
N VAL A 201 14.99 30.30 -0.23
CA VAL A 201 15.34 30.01 -1.63
C VAL A 201 16.22 31.13 -2.18
N ASP A 202 17.12 30.78 -3.09
CA ASP A 202 17.98 31.72 -3.82
C ASP A 202 17.28 32.39 -5.01
N ASP A 203 16.02 32.02 -5.24
CA ASP A 203 15.19 32.38 -6.40
C ASP A 203 15.93 32.20 -7.75
N SER A 204 16.82 31.19 -7.81
CA SER A 204 17.75 30.95 -8.93
C SER A 204 17.88 29.46 -9.26
N THR A 205 18.05 28.61 -8.23
CA THR A 205 18.03 27.15 -8.32
C THR A 205 16.70 26.59 -7.79
N LEU A 206 16.21 27.14 -6.69
CA LEU A 206 14.91 26.82 -6.08
C LEU A 206 14.03 28.08 -6.06
N GLU A 207 12.72 27.90 -6.13
CA GLU A 207 11.74 28.97 -5.92
C GLU A 207 10.58 28.46 -5.06
N ILE A 208 9.97 29.36 -4.29
CA ILE A 208 8.66 29.14 -3.68
C ILE A 208 7.62 29.70 -4.64
N ASN A 209 6.80 28.84 -5.24
CA ASN A 209 5.70 29.25 -6.09
C ASN A 209 4.39 29.12 -5.31
N SER A 210 3.88 30.26 -4.83
CA SER A 210 2.82 30.34 -3.81
C SER A 210 3.26 29.62 -2.52
N ASP A 211 2.80 28.38 -2.29
CA ASP A 211 3.13 27.58 -1.11
C ASP A 211 3.99 26.34 -1.44
N THR A 212 4.39 26.17 -2.71
CA THR A 212 5.15 24.99 -3.17
C THR A 212 6.62 25.34 -3.37
N LEU A 213 7.51 24.64 -2.64
CA LEU A 213 8.95 24.61 -2.95
C LEU A 213 9.19 23.75 -4.20
N ARG A 214 9.84 24.34 -5.22
CA ARG A 214 10.20 23.64 -6.47
C ARG A 214 11.56 24.08 -7.00
N ILE A 215 12.11 23.29 -7.93
CA ILE A 215 13.23 23.75 -8.77
C ILE A 215 12.73 24.89 -9.65
N LYS A 216 13.49 25.99 -9.72
CA LYS A 216 13.06 27.18 -10.44
C LYS A 216 12.91 26.92 -11.93
N THR A 217 11.79 27.34 -12.51
CA THR A 217 11.46 27.14 -13.94
C THR A 217 12.45 27.76 -14.94
N THR A 218 13.33 28.65 -14.48
CA THR A 218 14.44 29.22 -15.28
C THR A 218 15.83 28.71 -14.88
N TYR A 219 15.93 27.80 -13.91
CA TYR A 219 17.22 27.20 -13.53
C TYR A 219 17.77 26.42 -14.73
N THR A 220 18.96 26.79 -15.19
CA THR A 220 19.67 26.10 -16.29
C THR A 220 19.90 24.63 -16.00
N GLY A 221 19.97 24.26 -14.71
CA GLY A 221 20.04 22.89 -14.25
C GLY A 221 18.72 22.10 -14.24
N GLN A 222 17.61 22.61 -14.79
CA GLN A 222 16.52 21.70 -15.21
C GLN A 222 17.00 20.74 -16.31
N ASN A 223 17.91 21.17 -17.17
CA ASN A 223 18.55 20.27 -18.13
C ASN A 223 19.38 19.18 -17.41
N SER A 224 19.85 19.40 -16.16
CA SER A 224 20.55 18.39 -15.36
C SER A 224 19.65 17.28 -14.76
N ILE A 225 18.38 17.18 -15.17
CA ILE A 225 17.72 15.87 -15.12
C ILE A 225 18.45 14.84 -16.03
N THR A 226 19.28 15.31 -16.98
CA THR A 226 20.28 14.50 -17.72
C THR A 226 21.52 14.07 -16.91
N THR A 227 21.78 14.65 -15.73
CA THR A 227 22.94 14.30 -14.88
C THR A 227 22.57 13.56 -13.60
N LEU A 228 21.27 13.31 -13.37
CA LEU A 228 20.82 12.32 -12.39
C LEU A 228 20.94 10.92 -13.02
N GLY A 229 21.53 9.98 -12.28
CA GLY A 229 21.76 8.63 -12.78
C GLY A 229 20.45 7.87 -13.00
N THR A 230 20.32 7.27 -14.19
CA THR A 230 19.33 6.25 -14.59
C THR A 230 17.87 6.53 -14.24
N ILE A 231 17.07 6.90 -15.24
CA ILE A 231 15.61 6.88 -15.13
C ILE A 231 15.14 5.42 -15.13
N ALA A 232 15.04 4.83 -13.94
CA ALA A 232 14.57 3.46 -13.77
C ALA A 232 13.05 3.33 -14.02
N THR A 233 12.28 4.38 -13.71
CA THR A 233 10.84 4.48 -13.95
C THR A 233 10.45 5.94 -14.25
N GLY A 234 9.39 6.14 -15.04
CA GLY A 234 8.86 7.47 -15.40
C GLY A 234 8.80 7.72 -16.91
N VAL A 235 8.22 8.86 -17.30
CA VAL A 235 8.16 9.33 -18.70
C VAL A 235 9.15 10.47 -18.89
N TRP A 236 10.04 10.34 -19.89
CA TRP A 236 10.94 11.42 -20.28
C TRP A 236 10.19 12.45 -21.14
N ASN A 237 9.98 13.65 -20.59
CA ASN A 237 9.36 14.77 -21.29
C ASN A 237 10.38 15.83 -21.77
N GLY A 238 11.69 15.51 -21.72
CA GLY A 238 12.78 16.40 -22.12
C GLY A 238 13.15 16.27 -23.60
N THR A 239 14.19 17.01 -24.02
CA THR A 239 14.79 16.86 -25.36
C THR A 239 15.46 15.49 -25.54
N ASP A 240 15.65 15.04 -26.78
CA ASP A 240 16.31 13.77 -27.07
C ASP A 240 17.71 13.64 -26.45
N ILE A 241 18.02 12.47 -25.90
CA ILE A 241 19.32 12.16 -25.29
C ILE A 241 20.34 11.82 -26.39
N GLY A 242 21.43 12.59 -26.48
CA GLY A 242 22.48 12.39 -27.48
C GLY A 242 23.23 11.05 -27.36
N VAL A 243 23.82 10.60 -28.47
CA VAL A 243 24.52 9.29 -28.57
C VAL A 243 25.67 9.14 -27.56
N ALA A 244 26.37 10.22 -27.24
CA ALA A 244 27.43 10.23 -26.21
C ALA A 244 26.94 9.88 -24.79
N HIS A 245 25.62 9.83 -24.57
CA HIS A 245 24.97 9.53 -23.30
C HIS A 245 24.03 8.32 -23.40
N GLY A 246 24.23 7.46 -24.40
CA GLY A 246 23.51 6.20 -24.57
C GLY A 246 22.13 6.30 -25.25
N GLY A 247 21.71 7.50 -25.66
CA GLY A 247 20.50 7.70 -26.46
C GLY A 247 20.77 7.68 -27.97
N THR A 248 19.78 8.11 -28.76
CA THR A 248 19.86 8.22 -30.23
C THR A 248 20.01 9.65 -30.73
N GLY A 249 19.83 10.66 -29.87
CA GLY A 249 19.77 12.08 -30.24
C GLY A 249 18.62 12.43 -31.19
N ALA A 250 17.54 11.64 -31.22
CA ALA A 250 16.45 11.80 -32.18
C ALA A 250 15.10 11.24 -31.69
N SER A 251 14.05 12.04 -31.86
CA SER A 251 12.63 11.68 -31.64
C SER A 251 12.04 10.80 -32.74
N ASP A 252 12.75 10.57 -33.85
CA ASP A 252 12.29 9.74 -34.97
C ASP A 252 13.31 8.67 -35.37
N ALA A 253 12.82 7.56 -35.92
CA ALA A 253 13.64 6.39 -36.25
C ALA A 253 14.62 6.61 -37.41
N ALA A 254 14.36 7.55 -38.33
CA ALA A 254 15.26 7.83 -39.45
C ALA A 254 16.49 8.63 -38.98
N THR A 255 16.24 9.73 -38.25
CA THR A 255 17.30 10.53 -37.63
C THR A 255 18.08 9.72 -36.60
N ALA A 256 17.42 8.84 -35.83
CA ALA A 256 18.08 7.91 -34.90
C ALA A 256 19.08 6.97 -35.60
N ARG A 257 18.71 6.37 -36.74
CA ARG A 257 19.64 5.54 -37.54
C ARG A 257 20.80 6.36 -38.07
N THR A 258 20.55 7.56 -38.60
CA THR A 258 21.59 8.48 -39.07
C THR A 258 22.58 8.85 -37.97
N ASN A 259 22.10 9.17 -36.77
CA ASN A 259 22.94 9.51 -35.62
C ASN A 259 23.77 8.32 -35.11
N LEU A 260 23.26 7.10 -35.22
CA LEU A 260 24.00 5.86 -34.95
C LEU A 260 24.94 5.44 -36.09
N GLY A 261 24.98 6.18 -37.20
CA GLY A 261 25.83 5.88 -38.36
C GLY A 261 25.32 4.72 -39.23
N LEU A 262 24.05 4.32 -39.10
CA LEU A 262 23.47 3.18 -39.81
C LEU A 262 22.72 3.64 -41.07
N ALA A 263 23.18 3.21 -42.25
CA ALA A 263 22.46 3.41 -43.50
C ALA A 263 21.79 2.10 -43.99
N ILE A 264 20.57 2.24 -44.51
CA ILE A 264 19.80 1.13 -45.08
C ILE A 264 20.42 0.74 -46.43
N GLY A 265 20.73 -0.54 -46.60
CA GLY A 265 21.41 -1.09 -47.78
C GLY A 265 22.93 -1.24 -47.65
N SER A 266 23.55 -0.67 -46.61
CA SER A 266 24.96 -0.90 -46.24
C SER A 266 25.09 -1.60 -44.89
N ASP A 267 24.56 -1.00 -43.83
CA ASP A 267 24.77 -1.44 -42.45
C ASP A 267 23.57 -2.24 -41.92
N VAL A 268 22.38 -1.95 -42.47
CA VAL A 268 21.12 -2.64 -42.14
C VAL A 268 20.39 -2.94 -43.44
N GLN A 269 19.96 -4.18 -43.66
CA GLN A 269 19.12 -4.50 -44.81
C GLN A 269 17.72 -3.88 -44.66
N ALA A 270 17.12 -3.43 -45.76
CA ALA A 270 15.71 -3.08 -45.75
C ALA A 270 14.88 -4.34 -45.42
N TYR A 271 13.76 -4.19 -44.70
CA TYR A 271 12.86 -5.32 -44.51
C TYR A 271 12.24 -5.71 -45.85
N ASP A 272 12.53 -6.94 -46.26
CA ASP A 272 11.96 -7.59 -47.43
C ASP A 272 11.54 -9.01 -47.00
N ALA A 273 10.28 -9.38 -47.26
CA ALA A 273 9.73 -10.65 -46.83
C ALA A 273 10.41 -11.84 -47.52
N GLN A 274 10.77 -11.70 -48.80
CA GLN A 274 11.41 -12.76 -49.57
C GLN A 274 12.87 -12.98 -49.13
N LEU A 275 13.55 -11.91 -48.71
CA LEU A 275 14.87 -12.04 -48.08
C LEU A 275 14.78 -12.70 -46.70
N ALA A 276 13.71 -12.46 -45.94
CA ALA A 276 13.47 -13.12 -44.67
C ALA A 276 13.23 -14.63 -44.84
N ASP A 277 12.49 -15.04 -45.88
CA ASP A 277 12.33 -16.46 -46.26
C ASP A 277 13.70 -17.10 -46.49
N ILE A 278 14.50 -16.52 -47.40
CA ILE A 278 15.83 -17.03 -47.78
C ILE A 278 16.76 -17.11 -46.56
N ALA A 279 16.75 -16.11 -45.68
CA ALA A 279 17.55 -16.09 -44.46
C ALA A 279 17.13 -17.15 -43.43
N GLY A 280 15.88 -17.62 -43.48
CA GLY A 280 15.37 -18.72 -42.65
C GLY A 280 15.70 -20.13 -43.17
N LEU A 281 16.15 -20.26 -44.43
CA LEU A 281 16.46 -21.56 -45.02
C LEU A 281 17.73 -22.17 -44.44
N THR A 282 17.66 -23.44 -44.02
CA THR A 282 18.83 -24.20 -43.55
C THR A 282 19.64 -24.72 -44.74
N PRO A 283 20.89 -24.28 -44.97
CA PRO A 283 21.69 -24.76 -46.10
C PRO A 283 21.91 -26.27 -46.03
N THR A 284 21.55 -26.97 -47.11
CA THR A 284 21.63 -28.43 -47.23
C THR A 284 22.18 -28.80 -48.60
N ASP A 285 23.06 -29.80 -48.65
CA ASP A 285 23.65 -30.27 -49.92
C ASP A 285 22.59 -30.85 -50.86
N GLY A 286 22.74 -30.61 -52.16
CA GLY A 286 21.83 -31.09 -53.21
C GLY A 286 20.45 -30.43 -53.30
N ASN A 287 20.09 -29.49 -52.40
CA ASN A 287 18.85 -28.72 -52.48
C ASN A 287 19.06 -27.36 -53.19
N ILE A 288 17.99 -26.85 -53.81
CA ILE A 288 17.97 -25.63 -54.61
C ILE A 288 16.93 -24.68 -54.04
N ILE A 289 17.24 -23.38 -53.96
CA ILE A 289 16.28 -22.34 -53.57
C ILE A 289 15.32 -22.09 -54.74
N ILE A 290 14.03 -22.33 -54.54
CA ILE A 290 12.96 -22.13 -55.52
C ILE A 290 11.82 -21.33 -54.87
N GLY A 291 11.10 -20.52 -55.66
CA GLY A 291 9.87 -19.89 -55.21
C GLY A 291 8.69 -20.83 -55.40
N ASP A 292 7.94 -21.13 -54.33
CA ASP A 292 6.78 -22.03 -54.35
C ASP A 292 5.46 -21.35 -54.81
N GLY A 293 5.55 -20.07 -55.18
CA GLY A 293 4.42 -19.20 -55.52
C GLY A 293 3.97 -18.28 -54.38
N ALA A 294 4.41 -18.53 -53.14
CA ALA A 294 4.18 -17.69 -51.98
C ALA A 294 5.50 -17.21 -51.33
N ASN A 295 6.44 -18.13 -51.10
CA ASN A 295 7.70 -17.90 -50.38
C ASN A 295 8.90 -18.49 -51.16
N PHE A 296 10.12 -18.21 -50.70
CA PHE A 296 11.29 -18.99 -51.10
C PHE A 296 11.48 -20.22 -50.19
N THR A 297 11.65 -21.39 -50.80
CA THR A 297 11.83 -22.67 -50.10
C THR A 297 13.00 -23.46 -50.68
N LEU A 298 13.46 -24.49 -49.96
CA LEU A 298 14.47 -25.44 -50.45
C LEU A 298 13.79 -26.68 -51.01
N GLU A 299 14.04 -26.93 -52.29
CA GLU A 299 13.58 -28.13 -52.97
C GLU A 299 14.76 -29.04 -53.34
N SER A 300 14.57 -30.34 -53.13
CA SER A 300 15.44 -31.36 -53.70
C SER A 300 15.39 -31.34 -55.23
N GLY A 301 16.43 -31.87 -55.89
CA GLY A 301 16.41 -32.07 -57.34
C GLY A 301 15.26 -32.95 -57.86
N ALA A 302 14.52 -33.67 -57.00
CA ALA A 302 13.32 -34.42 -57.37
C ALA A 302 12.05 -33.56 -57.34
N THR A 303 11.86 -32.78 -56.28
CA THR A 303 10.73 -31.82 -56.15
C THR A 303 10.86 -30.68 -57.16
N ALA A 304 12.09 -30.17 -57.38
CA ALA A 304 12.36 -29.12 -58.39
C ALA A 304 11.90 -29.51 -59.80
N ARG A 305 11.97 -30.79 -60.18
CA ARG A 305 11.43 -31.25 -61.46
C ARG A 305 9.90 -31.17 -61.50
N ALA A 306 9.21 -31.52 -60.41
CA ALA A 306 7.77 -31.41 -60.32
C ALA A 306 7.32 -29.94 -60.39
N SER A 307 7.99 -29.04 -59.67
CA SER A 307 7.71 -27.59 -59.68
C SER A 307 8.00 -26.93 -61.03
N LEU A 308 8.95 -27.47 -61.81
CA LEU A 308 9.18 -27.09 -63.22
C LEU A 308 8.23 -27.78 -64.23
N GLY A 309 7.28 -28.60 -63.78
CA GLY A 309 6.36 -29.37 -64.65
C GLY A 309 6.99 -30.54 -65.41
N LEU A 310 8.26 -30.87 -65.13
CA LEU A 310 9.06 -31.87 -65.84
C LEU A 310 8.67 -33.29 -65.41
N THR A 311 7.66 -33.84 -66.09
CA THR A 311 7.21 -35.21 -65.85
C THR A 311 8.12 -36.23 -66.56
N ILE A 312 8.64 -37.19 -65.80
CA ILE A 312 9.45 -38.31 -66.33
C ILE A 312 8.55 -39.22 -67.18
N GLY A 313 9.05 -39.64 -68.35
CA GLY A 313 8.30 -40.40 -69.35
C GLY A 313 7.55 -39.54 -70.37
N THR A 314 7.47 -38.21 -70.19
CA THR A 314 6.86 -37.28 -71.16
C THR A 314 7.80 -36.15 -71.57
N HIS A 315 8.36 -35.41 -70.60
CA HIS A 315 9.26 -34.27 -70.83
C HIS A 315 10.73 -34.66 -70.71
N VAL A 316 11.02 -35.65 -69.87
CA VAL A 316 12.36 -36.23 -69.66
C VAL A 316 12.20 -37.73 -69.78
N GLN A 317 12.94 -38.40 -70.66
CA GLN A 317 12.90 -39.86 -70.73
C GLN A 317 13.40 -40.46 -69.42
N ALA A 318 12.67 -41.45 -68.90
CA ALA A 318 13.18 -42.29 -67.82
C ALA A 318 14.47 -42.96 -68.30
N TYR A 319 15.49 -43.02 -67.46
CA TYR A 319 16.68 -43.80 -67.79
C TYR A 319 16.29 -45.29 -67.84
N ASP A 320 16.33 -45.85 -69.04
CA ASP A 320 16.13 -47.25 -69.30
C ASP A 320 17.30 -47.77 -70.14
N ALA A 321 17.93 -48.86 -69.68
CA ALA A 321 19.13 -49.40 -70.30
C ALA A 321 18.85 -50.05 -71.67
N GLN A 322 17.63 -50.53 -71.92
CA GLN A 322 17.23 -51.11 -73.20
C GLN A 322 16.93 -49.99 -74.21
N LEU A 323 16.28 -48.91 -73.79
CA LEU A 323 16.07 -47.73 -74.64
C LEU A 323 17.41 -47.07 -75.02
N ALA A 324 18.36 -46.99 -74.09
CA ALA A 324 19.73 -46.55 -74.38
C ALA A 324 20.44 -47.48 -75.38
N SER A 325 20.22 -48.79 -75.28
CA SER A 325 20.73 -49.77 -76.26
C SER A 325 20.10 -49.59 -77.65
N ILE A 326 18.80 -49.29 -77.73
CA ILE A 326 18.09 -49.02 -78.99
C ILE A 326 18.60 -47.73 -79.63
N ALA A 327 18.76 -46.66 -78.84
CA ALA A 327 19.27 -45.37 -79.30
C ALA A 327 20.74 -45.41 -79.76
N GLY A 328 21.48 -46.47 -79.42
CA GLY A 328 22.84 -46.73 -79.89
C GLY A 328 22.93 -47.58 -81.17
N LEU A 329 21.81 -48.04 -81.74
CA LEU A 329 21.80 -48.77 -83.01
C LEU A 329 22.04 -47.83 -84.19
N ALA A 330 22.64 -48.34 -85.26
CA ALA A 330 22.94 -47.55 -86.46
C ALA A 330 21.72 -47.47 -87.40
N ASP A 331 21.26 -46.26 -87.69
CA ASP A 331 20.18 -45.98 -88.65
C ASP A 331 20.55 -46.46 -90.06
N THR A 332 20.06 -47.65 -90.42
CA THR A 332 20.33 -48.30 -91.72
C THR A 332 19.02 -48.76 -92.34
N ASP A 333 18.78 -48.42 -93.61
CA ASP A 333 17.58 -48.81 -94.33
C ASP A 333 17.45 -50.35 -94.46
N GLY A 334 16.21 -50.84 -94.50
CA GLY A 334 15.89 -52.26 -94.61
C GLY A 334 16.20 -53.11 -93.37
N LYS A 335 16.55 -52.51 -92.23
CA LYS A 335 16.78 -53.22 -90.96
C LYS A 335 15.53 -53.22 -90.06
N PHE A 336 15.37 -54.28 -89.29
CA PHE A 336 14.32 -54.49 -88.29
C PHE A 336 14.96 -54.58 -86.91
N ILE A 337 14.40 -53.87 -85.93
CA ILE A 337 14.85 -53.97 -84.53
C ILE A 337 14.18 -55.20 -83.91
N VAL A 338 14.99 -56.15 -83.44
CA VAL A 338 14.51 -57.36 -82.76
C VAL A 338 15.21 -57.55 -81.41
N GLY A 339 14.53 -58.24 -80.49
CA GLY A 339 15.12 -58.64 -79.21
C GLY A 339 16.03 -59.85 -79.37
N SER A 340 17.26 -59.74 -78.90
CA SER A 340 18.25 -60.83 -78.80
C SER A 340 18.57 -61.16 -77.34
N ALA A 341 19.31 -62.24 -77.11
CA ALA A 341 19.78 -62.62 -75.77
C ALA A 341 20.71 -61.58 -75.11
N SER A 342 21.23 -60.60 -75.87
CA SER A 342 22.13 -59.53 -75.41
C SER A 342 21.51 -58.12 -75.46
N GLY A 343 20.20 -58.00 -75.70
CA GLY A 343 19.51 -56.72 -75.88
C GLY A 343 18.92 -56.55 -77.28
N PHE A 344 18.61 -55.32 -77.68
CA PHE A 344 18.05 -55.06 -79.01
C PHE A 344 19.15 -54.97 -80.08
N VAL A 345 18.88 -55.54 -81.26
CA VAL A 345 19.79 -55.55 -82.42
C VAL A 345 19.04 -55.19 -83.70
N ALA A 346 19.75 -54.59 -84.66
CA ALA A 346 19.23 -54.25 -85.98
C ALA A 346 19.57 -55.36 -87.00
N GLU A 347 18.61 -56.23 -87.28
CA GLU A 347 18.73 -57.38 -88.20
C GLU A 347 18.19 -57.02 -89.60
N ASP A 348 18.63 -57.70 -90.66
CA ASP A 348 17.92 -57.62 -91.95
C ASP A 348 16.64 -58.46 -91.95
N GLY A 349 15.76 -58.19 -92.92
CA GLY A 349 14.49 -58.90 -93.07
C GLY A 349 14.60 -60.43 -93.26
N ASN A 350 15.76 -60.98 -93.59
CA ASN A 350 15.98 -62.44 -93.65
C ASN A 350 16.32 -63.01 -92.27
N THR A 351 17.22 -62.34 -91.54
CA THR A 351 17.59 -62.72 -90.17
C THR A 351 16.39 -62.54 -89.22
N ALA A 352 15.68 -61.41 -89.32
CA ALA A 352 14.50 -61.12 -88.49
C ALA A 352 13.37 -62.17 -88.64
N ARG A 353 13.12 -62.72 -89.85
CA ARG A 353 12.15 -63.83 -90.03
C ARG A 353 12.58 -65.11 -89.31
N THR A 354 13.89 -65.36 -89.24
CA THR A 354 14.45 -66.49 -88.49
C THR A 354 14.29 -66.25 -86.98
N SER A 355 14.64 -65.05 -86.50
CA SER A 355 14.50 -64.63 -85.10
C SER A 355 13.05 -64.62 -84.61
N LEU A 356 12.08 -64.35 -85.50
CA LEU A 356 10.64 -64.41 -85.24
C LEU A 356 10.02 -65.82 -85.43
N GLY A 357 10.81 -66.84 -85.79
CA GLY A 357 10.33 -68.21 -86.00
C GLY A 357 9.43 -68.41 -87.23
N LEU A 358 9.38 -67.45 -88.16
CA LEU A 358 8.53 -67.48 -89.36
C LEU A 358 9.17 -68.24 -90.54
N GLY A 359 10.40 -68.75 -90.35
CA GLY A 359 11.14 -69.54 -91.33
C GLY A 359 12.09 -68.71 -92.21
N THR A 360 12.86 -69.41 -93.04
CA THR A 360 13.97 -68.83 -93.83
C THR A 360 13.61 -68.50 -95.29
N GLY A 361 12.43 -68.94 -95.76
CA GLY A 361 11.90 -68.66 -97.11
C GLY A 361 10.93 -67.49 -97.15
N ASP A 362 10.33 -67.26 -98.33
CA ASP A 362 9.32 -66.20 -98.55
C ASP A 362 7.87 -66.71 -98.38
N THR A 363 7.69 -67.97 -97.98
CA THR A 363 6.40 -68.62 -97.72
C THR A 363 6.35 -69.17 -96.28
N PRO A 364 5.79 -68.45 -95.30
CA PRO A 364 5.70 -68.93 -93.92
C PRO A 364 4.69 -70.09 -93.80
N THR A 365 5.05 -71.12 -93.05
CA THR A 365 4.22 -72.32 -92.83
C THR A 365 3.72 -72.36 -91.38
N PHE A 366 2.40 -72.24 -91.18
CA PHE A 366 1.77 -72.30 -89.85
C PHE A 366 1.13 -73.68 -89.62
N ASN A 367 1.42 -74.31 -88.47
CA ASN A 367 0.85 -75.62 -88.11
C ASN A 367 -0.56 -75.46 -87.50
N GLY A 368 -1.50 -74.99 -88.33
CA GLY A 368 -2.84 -74.55 -87.93
C GLY A 368 -2.93 -73.04 -87.74
N ALA A 369 -3.87 -72.38 -88.43
CA ALA A 369 -4.12 -70.95 -88.34
C ALA A 369 -5.53 -70.69 -87.79
N ALA A 370 -5.63 -70.28 -86.53
CA ALA A 370 -6.90 -69.93 -85.90
C ALA A 370 -7.37 -68.53 -86.39
N MET A 371 -8.21 -68.50 -87.42
CA MET A 371 -8.68 -67.23 -88.03
C MET A 371 -9.89 -66.59 -87.34
N GLY A 372 -10.57 -67.31 -86.43
CA GLY A 372 -11.73 -66.81 -85.71
C GLY A 372 -12.84 -66.34 -86.64
N SER A 373 -13.29 -65.09 -86.46
CA SER A 373 -14.34 -64.44 -87.25
C SER A 373 -13.82 -63.61 -88.45
N ALA A 374 -12.52 -63.65 -88.75
CA ALA A 374 -11.98 -62.97 -89.93
C ALA A 374 -12.42 -63.69 -91.22
N ALA A 375 -12.88 -62.92 -92.21
CA ALA A 375 -13.34 -63.48 -93.48
C ALA A 375 -12.16 -64.08 -94.27
N ILE A 376 -12.17 -65.41 -94.41
CA ILE A 376 -11.25 -66.11 -95.31
C ILE A 376 -11.73 -65.86 -96.74
N THR A 377 -10.98 -65.04 -97.49
CA THR A 377 -11.35 -64.61 -98.86
C THR A 377 -10.38 -65.17 -99.89
N GLY A 378 -10.86 -65.41 -101.12
CA GLY A 378 -10.07 -66.02 -102.18
C GLY A 378 -9.84 -67.53 -102.04
N VAL A 379 -10.48 -68.19 -101.07
CA VAL A 379 -10.58 -69.67 -101.05
C VAL A 379 -11.50 -70.14 -102.19
N ALA A 380 -11.10 -71.22 -102.86
CA ALA A 380 -11.94 -71.91 -103.83
C ALA A 380 -13.08 -72.67 -103.13
N ASP A 381 -14.10 -73.07 -103.88
CA ASP A 381 -15.19 -73.89 -103.34
C ASP A 381 -14.64 -75.22 -102.78
N PRO A 382 -15.12 -75.67 -101.61
CA PRO A 382 -14.56 -76.80 -100.90
C PRO A 382 -14.74 -78.11 -101.67
N SER A 383 -13.65 -78.87 -101.82
CA SER A 383 -13.59 -80.11 -102.59
C SER A 383 -13.38 -81.35 -101.70
N ASN A 384 -12.71 -81.18 -100.56
CA ASN A 384 -12.55 -82.17 -99.50
C ASN A 384 -13.30 -81.71 -98.24
N ALA A 385 -13.66 -82.66 -97.37
CA ALA A 385 -14.44 -82.40 -96.16
C ALA A 385 -13.68 -81.58 -95.06
N GLN A 386 -12.44 -81.18 -95.33
CA GLN A 386 -11.58 -80.40 -94.44
C GLN A 386 -11.26 -79.00 -95.02
N ASP A 387 -11.74 -78.70 -96.23
CA ASP A 387 -11.56 -77.40 -96.88
C ASP A 387 -12.47 -76.34 -96.22
N ALA A 388 -12.00 -75.09 -96.14
CA ALA A 388 -12.82 -73.98 -95.63
C ALA A 388 -13.88 -73.56 -96.66
N ALA A 389 -15.17 -73.58 -96.28
CA ALA A 389 -16.28 -73.19 -97.15
C ALA A 389 -16.49 -71.67 -97.21
N THR A 390 -16.95 -71.16 -98.36
CA THR A 390 -17.32 -69.74 -98.51
C THR A 390 -18.71 -69.46 -97.93
N LYS A 391 -18.96 -68.21 -97.49
CA LYS A 391 -20.31 -67.77 -97.08
C LYS A 391 -21.31 -67.96 -98.23
N ALA A 392 -20.91 -67.69 -99.48
CA ALA A 392 -21.77 -67.88 -100.65
C ALA A 392 -22.21 -69.34 -100.85
N TYR A 393 -21.30 -70.31 -100.62
CA TYR A 393 -21.62 -71.73 -100.65
C TYR A 393 -22.60 -72.11 -99.52
N VAL A 394 -22.38 -71.61 -98.30
CA VAL A 394 -23.26 -71.89 -97.14
C VAL A 394 -24.63 -71.20 -97.28
N ASP A 395 -24.68 -69.95 -97.71
CA ASP A 395 -25.91 -69.19 -97.97
C ASP A 395 -26.77 -69.89 -99.03
N ALA A 396 -26.14 -70.44 -100.08
CA ALA A 396 -26.82 -71.22 -101.12
C ALA A 396 -27.36 -72.57 -100.61
N GLN A 397 -27.02 -73.01 -99.40
CA GLN A 397 -27.64 -74.14 -98.72
C GLN A 397 -28.65 -73.71 -97.63
N ILE A 398 -28.53 -72.51 -97.07
CA ILE A 398 -29.45 -71.97 -96.05
C ILE A 398 -30.70 -71.33 -96.68
N ALA A 399 -30.61 -70.79 -97.90
CA ALA A 399 -31.72 -70.10 -98.59
C ALA A 399 -32.89 -71.02 -99.06
N SER A 400 -33.10 -72.16 -98.39
CA SER A 400 -34.22 -73.07 -98.59
C SER A 400 -35.29 -73.04 -97.48
N GLU A 401 -35.04 -72.38 -96.34
CA GLU A 401 -36.00 -72.26 -95.20
C GLU A 401 -35.85 -70.85 -94.55
N ASP A 402 -36.91 -70.02 -94.54
CA ASP A 402 -36.88 -68.60 -94.08
C ASP A 402 -38.28 -67.99 -93.79
N THR A 403 -39.21 -68.69 -93.13
CA THR A 403 -40.41 -68.04 -92.56
C THR A 403 -40.78 -68.50 -91.14
N LEU A 404 -41.47 -67.65 -90.39
CA LEU A 404 -42.00 -67.98 -89.05
C LEU A 404 -43.04 -69.12 -89.07
N ALA A 405 -43.60 -69.47 -90.24
CA ALA A 405 -44.46 -70.65 -90.40
C ALA A 405 -43.67 -71.98 -90.45
N GLU A 406 -42.34 -71.93 -90.58
CA GLU A 406 -41.45 -73.08 -90.64
C GLU A 406 -40.86 -73.44 -89.25
N LEU A 407 -40.97 -72.55 -88.25
CA LEU A 407 -40.67 -72.83 -86.83
C LEU A 407 -41.84 -73.60 -86.16
N ASN A 408 -41.97 -74.87 -86.51
CA ASN A 408 -43.14 -75.69 -86.17
C ASN A 408 -43.26 -76.20 -84.71
N ASP A 409 -42.47 -75.65 -83.77
CA ASP A 409 -42.46 -76.04 -82.36
C ASP A 409 -42.96 -74.97 -81.36
N THR A 410 -43.25 -73.75 -81.81
CA THR A 410 -43.63 -72.61 -80.94
C THR A 410 -44.71 -71.71 -81.56
N ASN A 411 -45.58 -71.10 -80.74
CA ASN A 411 -46.71 -70.30 -81.21
C ASN A 411 -46.80 -68.95 -80.48
N ILE A 412 -46.06 -67.94 -80.97
CA ILE A 412 -46.08 -66.56 -80.46
C ILE A 412 -46.52 -65.62 -81.57
N THR A 413 -47.72 -65.04 -81.44
CA THR A 413 -48.26 -64.05 -82.38
C THR A 413 -48.74 -62.79 -81.65
N ALA A 414 -47.85 -61.77 -81.63
CA ALA A 414 -48.07 -60.39 -81.18
C ALA A 414 -48.31 -60.15 -79.67
N PRO A 415 -47.25 -60.21 -78.83
CA PRO A 415 -47.33 -59.85 -77.40
C PRO A 415 -47.58 -58.35 -77.14
N ALA A 416 -48.22 -58.05 -76.00
CA ALA A 416 -48.64 -56.70 -75.60
C ALA A 416 -47.82 -56.11 -74.42
N ASP A 417 -47.87 -54.79 -74.24
CA ASP A 417 -47.17 -54.11 -73.14
C ASP A 417 -47.71 -54.55 -71.76
N GLY A 418 -46.78 -54.90 -70.87
CA GLY A 418 -47.11 -55.52 -69.58
C GLY A 418 -47.48 -57.00 -69.67
N ALA A 419 -47.21 -57.69 -70.79
CA ALA A 419 -47.36 -59.13 -70.90
C ALA A 419 -46.06 -59.91 -70.66
N MET A 420 -46.24 -61.11 -70.12
CA MET A 420 -45.20 -62.07 -69.80
C MET A 420 -45.38 -63.34 -70.62
N LEU A 421 -44.28 -64.00 -70.97
CA LEU A 421 -44.34 -65.31 -71.60
C LEU A 421 -44.56 -66.37 -70.51
N LEU A 422 -45.64 -67.14 -70.63
CA LEU A 422 -46.00 -68.25 -69.75
C LEU A 422 -45.88 -69.56 -70.53
N TYR A 423 -45.36 -70.60 -69.89
CA TYR A 423 -45.33 -71.94 -70.50
C TYR A 423 -46.66 -72.66 -70.26
N ASP A 424 -47.44 -72.89 -71.33
CA ASP A 424 -48.64 -73.72 -71.28
C ASP A 424 -48.25 -75.19 -71.21
N THR A 425 -48.15 -75.71 -69.99
CA THR A 425 -47.86 -77.13 -69.73
C THR A 425 -48.91 -78.11 -70.28
N GLY A 426 -50.15 -77.67 -70.57
CA GLY A 426 -51.17 -78.52 -71.16
C GLY A 426 -50.88 -78.84 -72.64
N ASN A 427 -50.26 -77.90 -73.33
CA ASN A 427 -49.90 -77.99 -74.75
C ASN A 427 -48.38 -78.08 -74.99
N SER A 428 -47.57 -77.98 -73.93
CA SER A 428 -46.09 -77.94 -73.97
C SER A 428 -45.49 -76.87 -74.88
N VAL A 429 -46.11 -75.69 -74.90
CA VAL A 429 -45.67 -74.53 -75.70
C VAL A 429 -45.59 -73.26 -74.87
N TRP A 430 -44.71 -72.34 -75.27
CA TRP A 430 -44.66 -71.00 -74.70
C TRP A 430 -45.74 -70.11 -75.34
N ILE A 431 -46.54 -69.46 -74.51
CA ILE A 431 -47.59 -68.50 -74.88
C ILE A 431 -47.30 -67.14 -74.25
N ASP A 432 -47.96 -66.10 -74.75
CA ASP A 432 -47.93 -64.73 -74.23
C ASP A 432 -49.20 -64.43 -73.39
N ALA A 433 -49.05 -63.83 -72.20
CA ALA A 433 -50.17 -63.37 -71.36
C ALA A 433 -49.81 -62.25 -70.36
N ALA A 434 -50.73 -61.29 -70.16
CA ALA A 434 -50.58 -60.10 -69.31
C ALA A 434 -50.18 -60.35 -67.82
N MET A 435 -49.19 -59.63 -67.29
CA MET A 435 -48.91 -59.45 -65.86
C MET A 435 -48.35 -58.04 -65.53
N SER A 436 -49.18 -57.17 -64.96
CA SER A 436 -48.79 -55.88 -64.37
C SER A 436 -48.71 -55.99 -62.84
N GLY A 437 -47.56 -56.00 -62.15
CA GLY A 437 -46.20 -55.51 -62.43
C GLY A 437 -45.52 -55.12 -61.10
N ASP A 438 -44.29 -54.60 -61.11
CA ASP A 438 -43.64 -54.01 -59.90
C ASP A 438 -44.30 -52.69 -59.47
N ALA A 439 -44.96 -52.06 -60.43
CA ALA A 439 -46.20 -51.38 -60.22
C ALA A 439 -47.34 -52.39 -60.45
N THR A 440 -47.91 -52.99 -59.40
CA THR A 440 -49.07 -53.87 -59.64
C THR A 440 -50.25 -53.02 -60.05
N LEU A 441 -50.74 -53.28 -61.26
CA LEU A 441 -52.17 -53.27 -61.52
C LEU A 441 -52.59 -54.73 -61.68
N ALA A 442 -52.93 -55.38 -60.58
CA ALA A 442 -54.08 -56.29 -60.63
C ALA A 442 -55.29 -55.47 -61.09
N ASP A 443 -56.20 -56.04 -61.89
CA ASP A 443 -57.12 -55.37 -62.85
C ASP A 443 -57.94 -54.13 -62.40
N THR A 444 -57.94 -53.76 -61.12
CA THR A 444 -58.72 -52.69 -60.49
C THR A 444 -57.97 -51.87 -59.41
N GLY A 445 -56.66 -52.09 -59.20
CA GLY A 445 -55.86 -51.48 -58.12
C GLY A 445 -55.14 -50.15 -58.43
N ALA A 446 -54.29 -49.70 -57.50
CA ALA A 446 -53.36 -48.60 -57.69
C ALA A 446 -51.91 -49.07 -57.46
N ILE A 447 -50.98 -48.49 -58.23
CA ILE A 447 -49.56 -48.82 -58.27
C ILE A 447 -48.94 -48.79 -56.87
N THR A 448 -48.55 -49.96 -56.36
CA THR A 448 -47.98 -50.13 -55.02
C THR A 448 -46.50 -50.48 -55.09
N LEU A 449 -45.64 -49.59 -54.59
CA LEU A 449 -44.19 -49.82 -54.46
C LEU A 449 -43.89 -50.34 -53.04
N ALA A 450 -43.39 -51.57 -52.94
CA ALA A 450 -43.53 -52.39 -51.73
C ALA A 450 -42.61 -52.07 -50.52
N ASN A 451 -41.82 -50.99 -50.54
CA ASN A 451 -40.72 -50.80 -49.57
C ASN A 451 -40.41 -49.31 -49.26
N SER A 452 -40.58 -48.90 -48.00
CA SER A 452 -40.30 -47.53 -47.50
C SER A 452 -38.81 -47.17 -47.38
N ASP A 453 -37.93 -48.15 -47.18
CA ASP A 453 -36.47 -47.93 -47.19
C ASP A 453 -35.95 -47.74 -48.62
N SER A 454 -36.58 -48.39 -49.60
CA SER A 454 -36.29 -48.16 -51.02
C SER A 454 -36.69 -46.77 -51.48
N THR A 455 -37.82 -46.20 -51.01
CA THR A 455 -38.17 -44.80 -51.35
C THR A 455 -37.19 -43.80 -50.76
N ARG A 456 -36.72 -43.97 -49.50
CA ARG A 456 -35.66 -43.12 -48.94
C ARG A 456 -34.32 -43.26 -49.68
N THR A 457 -33.95 -44.49 -50.05
CA THR A 457 -32.70 -44.78 -50.79
C THR A 457 -32.74 -44.17 -52.20
N ASN A 458 -33.86 -44.31 -52.91
CA ASN A 458 -34.06 -43.75 -54.25
C ASN A 458 -34.20 -42.21 -54.25
N LEU A 459 -34.50 -41.59 -53.10
CA LEU A 459 -34.48 -40.14 -52.89
C LEU A 459 -33.13 -39.61 -52.36
N GLY A 460 -32.14 -40.49 -52.13
CA GLY A 460 -30.80 -40.09 -51.64
C GLY A 460 -30.73 -39.68 -50.16
N LEU A 461 -31.69 -40.08 -49.33
CA LEU A 461 -31.85 -39.59 -47.95
C LEU A 461 -31.31 -40.57 -46.90
N ALA A 462 -30.06 -40.36 -46.49
CA ALA A 462 -29.41 -41.12 -45.42
C ALA A 462 -29.67 -40.53 -44.01
N ILE A 463 -29.84 -41.43 -43.03
CA ILE A 463 -30.05 -41.07 -41.62
C ILE A 463 -28.71 -40.66 -41.01
N GLY A 464 -28.67 -39.51 -40.35
CA GLY A 464 -27.47 -38.88 -39.80
C GLY A 464 -26.83 -37.82 -40.70
N THR A 465 -27.23 -37.71 -41.97
CA THR A 465 -26.75 -36.65 -42.89
C THR A 465 -27.89 -35.79 -43.42
N ASN A 466 -28.90 -36.40 -44.05
CA ASN A 466 -29.99 -35.68 -44.74
C ASN A 466 -31.33 -35.79 -43.98
N VAL A 467 -31.43 -36.78 -43.08
CA VAL A 467 -32.57 -37.01 -42.19
C VAL A 467 -31.99 -37.30 -40.81
N GLN A 468 -32.46 -36.64 -39.75
CA GLN A 468 -32.04 -36.99 -38.38
C GLN A 468 -32.76 -38.27 -37.93
N ALA A 469 -32.07 -39.11 -37.14
CA ALA A 469 -32.74 -40.20 -36.44
C ALA A 469 -33.74 -39.59 -35.43
N PHE A 470 -34.91 -40.22 -35.26
CA PHE A 470 -35.87 -39.74 -34.28
C PHE A 470 -35.32 -39.95 -32.87
N ASP A 471 -35.04 -38.84 -32.19
CA ASP A 471 -34.70 -38.77 -30.78
C ASP A 471 -35.70 -37.84 -30.09
N ALA A 472 -36.28 -38.28 -28.98
CA ALA A 472 -37.34 -37.55 -28.29
C ALA A 472 -36.83 -36.23 -27.69
N GLN A 473 -35.60 -36.19 -27.19
CA GLN A 473 -34.99 -35.00 -26.60
C GLN A 473 -34.57 -34.00 -27.67
N LEU A 474 -34.11 -34.48 -28.84
CA LEU A 474 -33.85 -33.62 -29.99
C LEU A 474 -35.15 -33.04 -30.56
N SER A 475 -36.25 -33.80 -30.52
CA SER A 475 -37.58 -33.31 -30.90
C SER A 475 -38.10 -32.23 -29.94
N ASP A 476 -37.81 -32.33 -28.64
CA ASP A 476 -38.11 -31.25 -27.67
C ASP A 476 -37.36 -29.97 -28.07
N VAL A 477 -36.03 -30.05 -28.25
CA VAL A 477 -35.18 -28.90 -28.62
C VAL A 477 -35.61 -28.27 -29.94
N ALA A 478 -35.92 -29.08 -30.96
CA ALA A 478 -36.37 -28.60 -32.28
C ALA A 478 -37.76 -27.94 -32.24
N GLY A 479 -38.58 -28.24 -31.21
CA GLY A 479 -39.88 -27.60 -30.98
C GLY A 479 -39.81 -26.27 -30.21
N LEU A 480 -38.64 -25.87 -29.71
CA LEU A 480 -38.48 -24.62 -28.96
C LEU A 480 -38.43 -23.41 -29.89
N THR A 481 -39.24 -22.39 -29.62
CA THR A 481 -39.20 -21.11 -30.34
C THR A 481 -37.90 -20.35 -30.01
N PRO A 482 -37.02 -20.06 -30.98
CA PRO A 482 -35.84 -19.24 -30.73
C PRO A 482 -36.26 -17.80 -30.43
N ALA A 483 -35.85 -17.28 -29.27
CA ALA A 483 -36.11 -15.91 -28.83
C ALA A 483 -34.86 -15.34 -28.15
N ASP A 484 -34.67 -14.03 -28.26
CA ASP A 484 -33.53 -13.35 -27.63
C ASP A 484 -33.57 -13.52 -26.11
N GLY A 485 -32.43 -13.89 -25.51
CA GLY A 485 -32.30 -14.19 -24.08
C GLY A 485 -32.99 -15.47 -23.57
N ALA A 486 -33.52 -16.34 -24.45
CA ALA A 486 -34.05 -17.65 -24.05
C ALA A 486 -32.91 -18.66 -23.81
N PHE A 487 -33.01 -19.44 -22.73
CA PHE A 487 -32.03 -20.47 -22.37
C PHE A 487 -32.66 -21.86 -22.43
N ILE A 488 -31.96 -22.82 -23.05
CA ILE A 488 -32.43 -24.21 -23.12
C ILE A 488 -31.92 -24.96 -21.89
N VAL A 489 -32.84 -25.49 -21.08
CA VAL A 489 -32.53 -26.27 -19.87
C VAL A 489 -33.33 -27.56 -19.82
N GLY A 490 -32.79 -28.58 -19.15
CA GLY A 490 -33.53 -29.82 -18.89
C GLY A 490 -34.35 -29.68 -17.62
N ASN A 491 -35.67 -29.90 -17.69
CA ASN A 491 -36.57 -29.82 -16.54
C ASN A 491 -36.71 -31.13 -15.74
N GLY A 492 -35.85 -32.11 -16.03
CA GLY A 492 -35.88 -33.47 -15.48
C GLY A 492 -36.63 -34.50 -16.33
N ALA A 493 -37.40 -34.08 -17.34
CA ALA A 493 -38.05 -34.95 -18.31
C ALA A 493 -37.73 -34.58 -19.76
N ASN A 494 -37.85 -33.29 -20.10
CA ASN A 494 -37.75 -32.74 -21.45
C ASN A 494 -36.77 -31.54 -21.49
N PHE A 495 -36.35 -31.15 -22.68
CA PHE A 495 -35.71 -29.84 -22.88
C PHE A 495 -36.76 -28.74 -23.05
N VAL A 496 -36.61 -27.64 -22.32
CA VAL A 496 -37.52 -26.49 -22.37
C VAL A 496 -36.76 -25.18 -22.56
N ALA A 497 -37.36 -24.25 -23.29
CA ALA A 497 -36.88 -22.88 -23.40
C ALA A 497 -37.42 -22.07 -22.20
N GLU A 498 -36.51 -21.62 -21.37
CA GLU A 498 -36.80 -20.79 -20.20
C GLU A 498 -36.33 -19.35 -20.41
N THR A 499 -37.05 -18.40 -19.82
CA THR A 499 -36.53 -17.02 -19.71
C THR A 499 -35.28 -17.04 -18.84
N GLY A 500 -34.36 -16.09 -19.05
CA GLY A 500 -33.18 -15.96 -18.18
C GLY A 500 -33.51 -15.84 -16.67
N GLY A 501 -34.73 -15.43 -16.30
CA GLY A 501 -35.21 -15.47 -14.90
C GLY A 501 -35.47 -16.88 -14.38
N THR A 502 -36.22 -17.68 -15.14
CA THR A 502 -36.56 -19.06 -14.79
C THR A 502 -35.31 -19.95 -14.82
N ALA A 503 -34.49 -19.83 -15.87
CA ALA A 503 -33.30 -20.66 -16.07
C ALA A 503 -32.29 -20.58 -14.91
N ARG A 504 -32.12 -19.38 -14.30
CA ARG A 504 -31.28 -19.21 -13.09
C ARG A 504 -31.79 -19.98 -11.88
N THR A 505 -33.12 -20.13 -11.77
CA THR A 505 -33.77 -20.90 -10.71
C THR A 505 -33.56 -22.39 -10.96
N SER A 506 -33.80 -22.85 -12.18
CA SER A 506 -33.62 -24.24 -12.61
C SER A 506 -32.17 -24.73 -12.51
N LEU A 507 -31.19 -23.85 -12.76
CA LEU A 507 -29.76 -24.12 -12.59
C LEU A 507 -29.26 -23.95 -11.14
N GLY A 508 -30.13 -23.61 -10.18
CA GLY A 508 -29.75 -23.48 -8.77
C GLY A 508 -28.82 -22.30 -8.44
N LEU A 509 -28.68 -21.31 -9.33
CA LEU A 509 -27.70 -20.22 -9.22
C LEU A 509 -28.05 -19.15 -8.17
N GLY A 510 -29.21 -19.28 -7.53
CA GLY A 510 -29.65 -18.45 -6.40
C GLY A 510 -29.77 -16.96 -6.71
N SER A 511 -29.72 -16.14 -5.65
CA SER A 511 -29.76 -14.68 -5.75
C SER A 511 -28.52 -14.08 -6.45
N ILE A 512 -27.41 -14.82 -6.51
CA ILE A 512 -26.13 -14.35 -7.07
C ILE A 512 -26.24 -13.98 -8.56
N ALA A 513 -27.05 -14.71 -9.32
CA ALA A 513 -27.19 -14.52 -10.77
C ALA A 513 -28.25 -13.46 -11.17
N THR A 514 -28.91 -12.82 -10.20
CA THR A 514 -29.92 -11.76 -10.42
C THR A 514 -29.42 -10.35 -10.10
N GLN A 515 -28.17 -10.21 -9.66
CA GLN A 515 -27.64 -8.95 -9.14
C GLN A 515 -27.17 -8.04 -10.29
N ALA A 516 -27.30 -6.73 -10.11
CA ALA A 516 -26.78 -5.80 -11.12
C ALA A 516 -25.25 -5.86 -11.12
N ALA A 517 -24.61 -5.72 -12.29
CA ALA A 517 -23.15 -5.83 -12.41
C ALA A 517 -22.37 -4.82 -11.52
N ASN A 518 -23.04 -3.74 -11.10
CA ASN A 518 -22.53 -2.70 -10.21
C ASN A 518 -23.12 -2.76 -8.77
N SER A 519 -23.88 -3.79 -8.41
CA SER A 519 -24.51 -3.95 -7.10
C SER A 519 -24.73 -5.43 -6.77
N VAL A 520 -23.69 -6.06 -6.23
CA VAL A 520 -23.62 -7.50 -5.91
C VAL A 520 -23.48 -7.69 -4.40
N ALA A 521 -24.53 -8.19 -3.75
CA ALA A 521 -24.50 -8.63 -2.36
C ALA A 521 -24.00 -10.07 -2.24
N ILE A 522 -23.00 -10.31 -1.40
CA ILE A 522 -22.42 -11.64 -1.16
C ILE A 522 -22.73 -12.05 0.28
N THR A 523 -23.53 -13.10 0.44
CA THR A 523 -24.01 -13.57 1.74
C THR A 523 -23.50 -15.00 1.98
N GLY A 524 -22.29 -15.09 2.54
CA GLY A 524 -21.58 -16.36 2.79
C GLY A 524 -20.47 -16.62 1.77
N GLY A 525 -19.21 -16.45 2.22
CA GLY A 525 -18.00 -16.56 1.41
C GLY A 525 -17.04 -15.40 1.66
N THR A 526 -15.77 -15.55 1.31
CA THR A 526 -14.77 -14.47 1.32
C THR A 526 -14.64 -13.84 -0.06
N ILE A 527 -14.47 -12.52 -0.12
CA ILE A 527 -14.21 -11.80 -1.37
C ILE A 527 -12.70 -11.55 -1.44
N SER A 528 -12.02 -12.18 -2.41
CA SER A 528 -10.57 -12.04 -2.62
C SER A 528 -10.27 -11.34 -3.95
N GLY A 529 -9.20 -10.55 -3.99
CA GLY A 529 -8.75 -9.85 -5.20
C GLY A 529 -9.41 -8.50 -5.51
N ILE A 530 -10.20 -7.93 -4.59
CA ILE A 530 -10.69 -6.54 -4.72
C ILE A 530 -9.52 -5.58 -4.43
N THR A 531 -9.17 -4.72 -5.39
CA THR A 531 -8.11 -3.71 -5.24
C THR A 531 -8.63 -2.32 -4.85
N THR A 532 -9.93 -2.05 -4.96
CA THR A 532 -10.54 -0.74 -4.60
C THR A 532 -12.05 -0.88 -4.35
N PHE A 533 -12.56 -0.24 -3.29
CA PHE A 533 -14.00 -0.05 -3.05
C PHE A 533 -14.38 1.40 -3.34
N THR A 534 -15.16 1.65 -4.40
CA THR A 534 -15.35 3.02 -4.91
C THR A 534 -16.57 3.77 -4.34
N THR A 535 -17.69 3.09 -4.05
CA THR A 535 -18.97 3.77 -3.68
C THR A 535 -19.94 2.91 -2.84
N GLY A 536 -19.53 2.37 -1.68
CA GLY A 536 -20.44 1.52 -0.87
C GLY A 536 -20.21 1.58 0.63
N THR A 537 -21.27 1.85 1.39
CA THR A 537 -21.30 1.69 2.85
C THR A 537 -21.17 0.20 3.20
N LEU A 538 -20.14 -0.15 3.97
CA LEU A 538 -20.00 -1.50 4.52
C LEU A 538 -21.14 -1.75 5.53
N GLY A 539 -21.85 -2.86 5.39
CA GLY A 539 -22.94 -3.23 6.29
C GLY A 539 -22.46 -3.50 7.72
N SER A 540 -23.39 -3.51 8.68
CA SER A 540 -23.12 -3.54 10.14
C SER A 540 -22.38 -4.77 10.69
N THR A 541 -21.94 -5.70 9.84
CA THR A 541 -21.21 -6.93 10.22
C THR A 541 -20.15 -7.30 9.17
N ALA A 542 -19.52 -6.32 8.52
CA ALA A 542 -18.45 -6.57 7.56
C ALA A 542 -17.13 -6.95 8.28
N THR A 543 -16.69 -8.20 8.13
CA THR A 543 -15.41 -8.70 8.64
C THR A 543 -14.40 -8.78 7.50
N ILE A 544 -13.19 -8.25 7.71
CA ILE A 544 -12.05 -8.40 6.80
C ILE A 544 -11.08 -9.40 7.45
N ASP A 545 -10.95 -10.59 6.87
CA ASP A 545 -9.98 -11.59 7.33
C ASP A 545 -8.57 -11.23 6.80
N GLY A 546 -7.90 -10.31 7.50
CA GLY A 546 -6.54 -9.85 7.20
C GLY A 546 -6.38 -8.33 7.28
N ASP A 547 -5.22 -7.84 6.82
CA ASP A 547 -4.89 -6.42 6.88
C ASP A 547 -5.66 -5.61 5.83
N ALA A 548 -6.38 -4.57 6.25
CA ALA A 548 -7.10 -3.66 5.38
C ALA A 548 -6.24 -2.43 5.02
N GLN A 549 -5.90 -2.26 3.73
CA GLN A 549 -5.18 -1.08 3.26
C GLN A 549 -6.14 -0.02 2.72
N ILE A 550 -6.22 1.14 3.39
CA ILE A 550 -7.02 2.29 2.98
C ILE A 550 -6.08 3.41 2.55
N THR A 551 -6.16 3.85 1.29
CA THR A 551 -5.24 4.85 0.69
C THR A 551 -5.76 6.29 0.76
N GLY A 552 -6.96 6.49 1.32
CA GLY A 552 -7.55 7.80 1.62
C GLY A 552 -8.04 7.86 3.07
N ASN A 553 -8.93 8.80 3.37
CA ASN A 553 -9.47 8.96 4.73
C ASN A 553 -10.44 7.82 5.08
N LEU A 554 -10.31 7.25 6.28
CA LEU A 554 -11.33 6.40 6.90
C LEU A 554 -12.26 7.27 7.75
N THR A 555 -13.51 7.41 7.34
CA THR A 555 -14.58 8.05 8.14
C THR A 555 -15.47 6.97 8.74
N VAL A 556 -15.75 7.06 10.04
CA VAL A 556 -16.66 6.14 10.75
C VAL A 556 -17.76 6.97 11.41
N ASP A 557 -19.00 6.84 10.91
CA ASP A 557 -20.17 7.62 11.40
C ASP A 557 -20.69 7.15 12.77
N GLY A 558 -20.05 6.14 13.37
CA GLY A 558 -20.40 5.55 14.66
C GLY A 558 -19.15 5.12 15.42
N ASN A 559 -19.28 4.16 16.33
CA ASN A 559 -18.15 3.73 17.17
C ASN A 559 -17.16 2.86 16.37
N LEU A 560 -15.88 3.23 16.39
CA LEU A 560 -14.78 2.36 15.96
C LEU A 560 -14.30 1.49 17.13
N THR A 561 -14.64 0.20 17.11
CA THR A 561 -14.15 -0.79 18.09
C THR A 561 -13.06 -1.64 17.44
N VAL A 562 -11.84 -1.59 17.98
CA VAL A 562 -10.73 -2.44 17.55
C VAL A 562 -10.44 -3.50 18.61
N SER A 563 -10.66 -4.77 18.30
CA SER A 563 -10.48 -5.91 19.23
C SER A 563 -9.11 -6.61 19.12
N GLY A 564 -8.13 -5.95 18.49
CA GLY A 564 -6.75 -6.40 18.44
C GLY A 564 -5.98 -6.11 19.73
N THR A 565 -4.80 -6.72 19.89
CA THR A 565 -3.93 -6.51 21.06
C THR A 565 -3.20 -5.16 21.06
N SER A 566 -3.15 -4.46 19.93
CA SER A 566 -2.54 -3.13 19.79
C SER A 566 -3.16 -2.37 18.62
N ILE A 567 -3.05 -1.03 18.66
CA ILE A 567 -3.40 -0.13 17.55
C ILE A 567 -2.16 0.72 17.28
N THR A 568 -1.67 0.73 16.04
CA THR A 568 -0.54 1.56 15.61
C THR A 568 -1.03 2.60 14.62
N LEU A 569 -0.88 3.89 14.94
CA LEU A 569 -1.25 5.01 14.08
C LEU A 569 0.02 5.78 13.68
N ASP A 570 0.55 5.50 12.49
CA ASP A 570 1.70 6.23 11.93
C ASP A 570 1.20 7.48 11.18
N VAL A 571 0.81 8.49 11.94
CA VAL A 571 0.27 9.77 11.43
C VAL A 571 0.92 10.94 12.18
N GLY A 572 1.14 12.06 11.47
CA GLY A 572 1.81 13.22 12.06
C GLY A 572 1.05 13.89 13.21
N THR A 573 -0.29 13.77 13.23
CA THR A 573 -1.15 14.32 14.28
C THR A 573 -2.40 13.46 14.47
N VAL A 574 -2.73 13.13 15.72
CA VAL A 574 -4.04 12.56 16.11
C VAL A 574 -4.81 13.63 16.88
N THR A 575 -5.93 14.09 16.34
CA THR A 575 -6.82 15.08 16.98
C THR A 575 -8.13 14.42 17.37
N SER A 576 -8.50 14.50 18.65
CA SER A 576 -9.83 14.14 19.14
C SER A 576 -10.58 15.41 19.51
N GLU A 577 -11.80 15.58 18.98
CA GLU A 577 -12.70 16.69 19.35
C GLU A 577 -13.61 16.32 20.54
N ASP A 578 -13.57 15.06 20.99
CA ASP A 578 -14.33 14.61 22.16
C ASP A 578 -13.74 15.13 23.47
N LYS A 579 -14.64 15.45 24.41
CA LYS A 579 -14.28 15.98 25.73
C LYS A 579 -13.48 15.02 26.62
N PHE A 580 -13.52 13.73 26.30
CA PHE A 580 -12.86 12.67 27.06
C PHE A 580 -12.25 11.65 26.08
N MET A 581 -10.92 11.55 26.06
CA MET A 581 -10.22 10.42 25.47
C MET A 581 -10.01 9.38 26.57
N GLN A 582 -10.66 8.22 26.46
CA GLN A 582 -10.53 7.16 27.46
C GLN A 582 -9.47 6.15 27.02
N VAL A 583 -8.36 6.08 27.75
CA VAL A 583 -7.24 5.17 27.48
C VAL A 583 -7.29 3.98 28.44
N ASN A 584 -7.11 2.76 27.92
CA ASN A 584 -7.06 1.49 28.66
C ASN A 584 -8.26 1.16 29.60
N SER A 585 -9.51 1.36 29.16
CA SER A 585 -10.72 1.06 29.96
C SER A 585 -11.07 -0.44 30.12
N GLY A 586 -10.13 -1.36 29.86
CA GLY A 586 -10.40 -2.79 29.63
C GLY A 586 -9.95 -3.78 30.72
N ALA A 587 -9.26 -3.32 31.76
CA ALA A 587 -8.69 -4.19 32.80
C ALA A 587 -9.77 -4.79 33.72
N THR A 588 -10.27 -5.98 33.37
CA THR A 588 -11.28 -6.73 34.16
C THR A 588 -10.67 -7.69 35.19
N SER A 589 -9.36 -7.61 35.44
CA SER A 589 -8.65 -8.41 36.44
C SER A 589 -7.40 -7.67 36.92
N GLN A 590 -7.01 -7.93 38.17
CA GLN A 590 -5.83 -7.31 38.81
C GLN A 590 -4.53 -7.83 38.19
N GLU A 591 -4.06 -7.18 37.13
CA GLU A 591 -2.66 -7.27 36.72
C GLU A 591 -1.83 -6.35 37.63
N THR A 592 -1.03 -6.94 38.51
CA THR A 592 -0.24 -6.21 39.51
C THR A 592 0.98 -5.56 38.87
N GLY A 593 0.82 -4.33 38.40
CA GLY A 593 1.92 -3.48 37.92
C GLY A 593 1.56 -2.64 36.70
N LEU A 594 1.13 -1.40 36.94
CA LEU A 594 0.84 -0.34 35.95
C LEU A 594 -0.46 -0.57 35.13
N ALA A 595 -1.60 -0.29 35.79
CA ALA A 595 -2.95 -0.45 35.25
C ALA A 595 -3.41 0.73 34.36
N GLY A 596 -2.70 0.96 33.25
CA GLY A 596 -3.12 1.90 32.21
C GLY A 596 -2.51 3.29 32.28
N GLY A 597 -2.31 3.88 31.10
CA GLY A 597 -1.58 5.13 30.93
C GLY A 597 -1.24 5.42 29.48
N ILE A 598 -0.41 6.43 29.28
CA ILE A 598 0.16 6.82 27.99
C ILE A 598 1.67 6.56 28.04
N GLU A 599 2.15 5.67 27.17
CA GLU A 599 3.58 5.45 26.93
C GLU A 599 4.05 6.31 25.76
N ILE A 600 5.12 7.08 25.98
CA ILE A 600 5.71 8.01 25.01
C ILE A 600 7.16 7.62 24.79
N LYS A 601 7.47 7.05 23.61
CA LYS A 601 8.86 6.78 23.22
C LYS A 601 9.57 8.09 22.90
N ARG A 602 10.57 8.44 23.71
CA ARG A 602 11.35 9.71 23.61
C ARG A 602 12.59 9.61 22.73
N SER A 603 13.18 8.42 22.57
CA SER A 603 14.39 8.23 21.74
C SER A 603 14.40 6.87 21.00
N ASN A 604 15.15 6.81 19.90
CA ASN A 604 15.39 5.59 19.13
C ASN A 604 16.70 4.86 19.49
N THR A 605 17.56 5.48 20.32
CA THR A 605 18.82 4.89 20.82
C THR A 605 18.57 3.99 22.02
N ALA A 606 19.26 2.85 22.12
CA ALA A 606 19.01 1.78 23.10
C ALA A 606 19.44 2.11 24.56
N ASP A 607 18.95 3.22 25.12
CA ASP A 607 19.26 3.72 26.46
C ASP A 607 18.22 3.27 27.52
N THR A 608 18.55 3.37 28.81
CA THR A 608 17.68 2.90 29.90
C THR A 608 16.41 3.72 30.09
N ASP A 609 16.33 4.93 29.54
CA ASP A 609 15.22 5.88 29.72
C ASP A 609 14.58 6.32 28.39
N GLN A 610 14.58 5.41 27.41
CA GLN A 610 13.98 5.59 26.08
C GLN A 610 12.50 5.99 26.08
N PHE A 611 11.75 5.65 27.13
CA PHE A 611 10.31 5.84 27.22
C PHE A 611 9.97 6.68 28.44
N ALA A 612 8.95 7.51 28.32
CA ALA A 612 8.27 8.14 29.44
C ALA A 612 6.86 7.58 29.54
N PHE A 613 6.41 7.32 30.76
CA PHE A 613 5.15 6.69 31.08
C PHE A 613 4.32 7.65 31.91
N VAL A 614 3.05 7.77 31.57
CA VAL A 614 2.06 8.65 32.19
C VAL A 614 0.94 7.70 32.64
N ASN A 615 1.06 7.15 33.85
CA ASN A 615 0.27 6.00 34.31
C ASN A 615 -0.62 6.35 35.50
N PHE A 616 -1.86 5.84 35.50
CA PHE A 616 -2.73 5.93 36.66
C PHE A 616 -2.53 4.70 37.57
N ASP A 617 -2.14 4.93 38.82
CA ASP A 617 -2.07 3.91 39.85
C ASP A 617 -3.37 3.90 40.67
N ASP A 618 -4.29 3.03 40.26
CA ASP A 618 -5.58 2.78 40.91
C ASP A 618 -5.44 2.30 42.37
N SER A 619 -4.26 1.83 42.80
CA SER A 619 -4.02 1.45 44.20
C SER A 619 -3.78 2.67 45.12
N THR A 620 -3.41 3.81 44.53
CA THR A 620 -3.18 5.09 45.23
C THR A 620 -4.07 6.23 44.74
N ASP A 621 -4.98 5.96 43.80
CA ASP A 621 -5.85 6.94 43.11
C ASP A 621 -5.04 8.10 42.49
N SER A 622 -3.82 7.80 42.01
CA SER A 622 -2.80 8.81 41.69
C SER A 622 -2.24 8.69 40.27
N PHE A 623 -1.82 9.83 39.72
CA PHE A 623 -1.16 9.89 38.42
C PHE A 623 0.36 9.91 38.61
N THR A 624 1.03 8.90 38.06
CA THR A 624 2.48 8.67 38.19
C THR A 624 3.19 8.89 36.85
N PHE A 625 4.36 9.48 36.91
CA PHE A 625 5.16 9.86 35.75
C PHE A 625 6.54 9.25 35.91
N LYS A 626 6.92 8.34 35.01
CA LYS A 626 8.12 7.51 35.14
C LYS A 626 8.93 7.48 33.84
N THR A 627 10.23 7.26 33.91
CA THR A 627 11.06 6.94 32.74
C THR A 627 11.59 5.51 32.83
N GLY A 628 11.91 4.93 31.68
CA GLY A 628 12.48 3.60 31.64
C GLY A 628 12.67 3.03 30.24
N SER A 629 13.02 1.75 30.21
CA SER A 629 13.26 0.97 29.00
C SER A 629 11.98 0.29 28.51
N ALA A 630 11.99 -0.19 27.27
CA ALA A 630 10.87 -0.96 26.72
C ALA A 630 10.54 -2.17 27.61
N ASN A 631 9.26 -2.59 27.63
CA ASN A 631 8.74 -3.73 28.41
C ASN A 631 8.55 -3.51 29.93
N GLN A 632 8.18 -2.28 30.34
CA GLN A 632 7.48 -2.00 31.60
C GLN A 632 8.15 -2.50 32.91
N ALA A 633 9.47 -2.31 33.03
CA ALA A 633 10.18 -2.40 34.30
C ALA A 633 10.68 -1.01 34.72
N SER A 634 9.74 -0.13 35.12
CA SER A 634 10.00 1.23 35.58
C SER A 634 11.00 1.27 36.75
N SER A 635 12.10 2.01 36.61
CA SER A 635 13.09 2.20 37.68
C SER A 635 13.22 3.65 38.18
N SER A 636 12.72 4.63 37.43
CA SER A 636 13.02 6.05 37.63
C SER A 636 11.75 6.89 37.57
N ASP A 637 11.58 7.82 38.49
CA ASP A 637 10.59 8.90 38.36
C ASP A 637 10.95 9.84 37.21
N ALA A 638 9.94 10.47 36.60
CA ALA A 638 10.12 11.36 35.46
C ALA A 638 9.88 12.82 35.84
N THR A 639 10.77 13.69 35.39
CA THR A 639 10.65 15.12 35.66
C THR A 639 9.40 15.72 35.02
N MET A 640 8.41 15.98 35.86
CA MET A 640 7.28 16.82 35.49
C MET A 640 7.58 18.27 35.83
N ARG A 641 7.86 19.03 34.77
CA ARG A 641 8.11 20.47 34.87
C ARG A 641 6.79 21.20 34.69
N PHE A 642 5.99 21.20 35.74
CA PHE A 642 4.76 21.95 35.75
C PHE A 642 5.07 23.47 35.71
N GLY A 643 4.29 24.23 34.93
CA GLY A 643 4.38 25.70 34.90
C GLY A 643 3.55 26.31 36.03
N THR A 644 2.93 27.47 35.79
CA THR A 644 2.06 28.09 36.78
C THR A 644 0.72 27.34 36.98
N ILE A 645 0.68 26.28 37.81
CA ILE A 645 -0.55 25.52 38.21
C ILE A 645 -1.54 26.38 39.01
N ALA A 646 -2.13 27.41 38.36
CA ALA A 646 -2.96 28.48 38.93
C ALA A 646 -3.61 28.10 40.26
N ALA A 647 -3.02 28.65 41.32
CA ALA A 647 -2.60 27.88 42.48
C ALA A 647 -3.64 26.81 42.91
N GLY A 648 -3.34 25.51 42.71
CA GLY A 648 -4.12 24.27 42.99
C GLY A 648 -3.61 23.42 44.19
N THR A 649 -4.16 22.28 44.56
CA THR A 649 -3.91 21.78 45.95
C THR A 649 -2.44 21.36 46.25
N TRP A 650 -1.80 21.80 47.36
CA TRP A 650 -0.66 21.06 47.97
C TRP A 650 -0.93 20.59 49.40
N ASN A 651 -1.55 19.41 49.46
CA ASN A 651 -1.89 18.68 50.68
C ASN A 651 -0.77 17.71 51.11
N GLY A 652 0.40 17.75 50.46
CA GLY A 652 1.59 17.00 50.86
C GLY A 652 2.18 17.56 52.15
N SER A 653 2.56 16.67 53.08
CA SER A 653 2.95 17.06 54.45
C SER A 653 4.28 17.81 54.54
N ALA A 654 5.07 17.80 53.47
CA ALA A 654 6.27 18.59 53.27
C ALA A 654 6.53 18.64 51.76
N ILE A 655 7.33 19.61 51.33
CA ILE A 655 8.22 19.39 50.19
C ILE A 655 9.41 18.60 50.77
N GLY A 656 9.90 17.56 50.11
CA GLY A 656 10.94 16.68 50.72
C GLY A 656 12.24 17.44 50.91
N ARG A 657 13.02 17.18 52.00
CA ARG A 657 14.32 17.85 52.30
C ARG A 657 15.44 17.40 51.34
N THR A 658 15.18 17.62 50.07
CA THR A 658 16.11 17.51 48.95
C THR A 658 15.80 18.71 48.03
N TYR A 659 14.53 18.93 47.73
CA TYR A 659 13.94 19.96 46.89
C TYR A 659 14.30 21.47 47.01
N GLY A 660 14.17 22.18 48.15
CA GLY A 660 14.95 23.40 48.50
C GLY A 660 14.36 24.45 49.48
N GLY A 661 14.27 24.16 50.79
CA GLY A 661 13.59 24.89 51.90
C GLY A 661 13.49 24.19 53.29
N PHE A 662 12.77 24.70 54.30
CA PHE A 662 13.18 24.48 55.70
C PHE A 662 12.97 23.12 56.37
N GLY A 663 12.20 22.19 55.79
CA GLY A 663 11.96 20.85 56.37
C GLY A 663 11.19 20.90 57.69
N THR A 664 10.65 22.06 58.02
CA THR A 664 9.93 22.40 59.24
C THR A 664 8.76 23.32 58.88
N SER A 665 7.77 23.43 59.76
CA SER A 665 6.47 24.01 59.38
C SER A 665 6.49 25.54 59.32
N ILE A 666 6.23 26.10 58.13
CA ILE A 666 6.03 27.54 57.84
C ILE A 666 4.88 28.21 58.63
N SER A 667 4.10 27.45 59.42
CA SER A 667 2.91 27.91 60.16
C SER A 667 3.12 29.03 61.21
N GLY A 668 4.36 29.49 61.43
CA GLY A 668 4.70 30.56 62.38
C GLY A 668 4.85 31.97 61.79
N HIS A 669 4.97 32.13 60.47
CA HIS A 669 5.35 33.41 59.84
C HIS A 669 4.15 34.12 59.20
N GLY A 670 4.08 35.44 59.39
CA GLY A 670 2.96 36.26 58.95
C GLY A 670 2.94 36.48 57.43
N ASN A 671 1.73 36.61 56.88
CA ASN A 671 1.51 36.97 55.47
C ASN A 671 2.37 38.21 55.10
N ASN A 672 3.05 38.16 53.95
CA ASN A 672 4.02 39.14 53.45
C ASN A 672 5.48 39.02 53.95
N SER A 673 5.93 37.84 54.37
CA SER A 673 7.37 37.54 54.34
C SER A 673 7.80 37.32 52.88
N LEU A 674 8.43 38.33 52.27
CA LEU A 674 9.30 38.13 51.10
C LEU A 674 10.62 37.56 51.63
N VAL A 675 11.18 36.62 50.88
CA VAL A 675 11.80 35.44 51.45
C VAL A 675 12.83 35.04 50.39
N GLU A 676 14.08 35.49 50.56
CA GLU A 676 14.77 36.11 49.42
C GLU A 676 16.17 35.63 49.03
N ALA A 677 16.29 35.40 47.72
CA ALA A 677 17.15 34.47 46.97
C ALA A 677 18.52 34.02 47.51
N ASP A 678 19.37 34.91 48.01
CA ASP A 678 20.71 34.64 48.58
C ASP A 678 21.28 35.91 49.22
N GLY A 679 21.02 36.17 50.49
CA GLY A 679 21.92 36.95 51.35
C GLY A 679 22.31 38.35 50.87
N GLY A 680 21.34 39.07 50.33
CA GLY A 680 21.29 40.51 50.62
C GLY A 680 21.31 40.72 52.12
N GLU A 681 21.96 41.79 52.60
CA GLU A 681 22.12 41.97 54.04
C GLU A 681 20.82 42.53 54.63
N ILE A 682 19.84 41.65 54.92
CA ILE A 682 18.50 42.04 55.38
C ILE A 682 18.56 42.87 56.68
N GLY A 683 18.58 44.19 56.51
CA GLY A 683 18.50 45.15 57.59
C GLY A 683 17.08 45.25 58.17
N VAL A 684 16.80 44.54 59.26
CA VAL A 684 15.50 44.58 59.96
C VAL A 684 15.58 45.07 61.41
N GLY A 685 14.87 46.16 61.69
CA GLY A 685 14.44 46.52 63.05
C GLY A 685 15.19 47.67 63.72
N SER A 686 14.43 48.62 64.28
CA SER A 686 14.87 49.96 64.69
C SER A 686 15.72 50.06 65.98
N THR A 687 16.36 48.98 66.44
CA THR A 687 17.25 49.01 67.62
C THR A 687 18.44 48.03 67.53
N GLY A 688 19.42 48.33 66.67
CA GLY A 688 20.83 47.96 66.86
C GLY A 688 21.16 46.52 67.26
N GLN A 689 20.47 45.53 66.69
CA GLN A 689 20.79 44.12 66.85
C GLN A 689 21.15 43.53 65.49
N TYR A 690 22.24 42.77 65.43
CA TYR A 690 22.61 41.98 64.27
C TYR A 690 22.28 40.51 64.54
N LEU A 691 21.86 39.80 63.49
CA LEU A 691 21.71 38.35 63.53
C LEU A 691 23.09 37.72 63.43
N ARG A 692 23.50 36.97 64.47
CA ARG A 692 24.71 36.16 64.43
C ARG A 692 24.37 34.73 64.07
N SER A 693 25.02 34.22 63.03
CA SER A 693 25.20 32.77 62.85
C SER A 693 26.31 32.28 63.77
N ASP A 694 26.05 31.23 64.53
CA ASP A 694 27.10 30.42 65.19
C ASP A 694 27.57 29.24 64.32
N GLY A 695 27.14 29.20 63.05
CA GLY A 695 27.32 28.08 62.13
C GLY A 695 26.19 27.05 62.19
N THR A 696 25.22 27.19 63.11
CA THR A 696 24.07 26.26 63.24
C THR A 696 22.73 26.93 63.51
N ASN A 697 22.71 28.10 64.15
CA ASN A 697 21.51 28.89 64.40
C ASN A 697 21.79 30.39 64.22
N PHE A 698 20.78 31.14 63.77
CA PHE A 698 20.79 32.60 63.78
C PHE A 698 20.09 33.13 65.04
N SER A 699 20.75 34.02 65.78
CA SER A 699 20.14 34.71 66.93
C SER A 699 20.50 36.19 66.97
N ALA A 700 19.54 37.02 67.40
CA ALA A 700 19.75 38.46 67.54
C ALA A 700 20.57 38.77 68.81
N SER A 701 21.68 39.49 68.65
CA SER A 701 22.48 39.94 69.80
C SER A 701 23.10 41.32 69.55
N ALA A 702 23.44 42.02 70.63
CA ALA A 702 24.08 43.34 70.56
C ALA A 702 25.60 43.23 70.31
N LEU A 703 26.15 44.25 69.62
CA LEU A 703 27.58 44.36 69.29
C LEU A 703 28.45 44.51 70.56
N ALA A 704 29.58 43.81 70.62
CA ALA A 704 30.51 43.83 71.75
C ALA A 704 31.92 44.26 71.33
N ALA A 705 32.71 44.78 72.28
CA ALA A 705 34.05 45.31 71.99
C ALA A 705 35.08 44.26 71.53
N SER A 706 34.78 42.97 71.73
CA SER A 706 35.58 41.83 71.22
C SER A 706 35.61 41.75 69.70
N ASP A 707 34.58 42.27 69.05
CA ASP A 707 34.27 41.96 67.65
C ASP A 707 35.06 42.85 66.66
N LEU A 708 35.88 43.76 67.19
CA LEU A 708 36.70 44.74 66.46
C LEU A 708 38.23 44.52 66.59
N SER A 709 38.69 43.34 67.05
CA SER A 709 40.13 43.08 67.24
C SER A 709 40.76 42.28 66.09
N GLY A 710 41.61 42.93 65.29
CA GLY A 710 42.40 42.30 64.22
C GLY A 710 43.49 43.25 63.67
N THR A 711 44.49 42.70 62.98
CA THR A 711 45.52 43.48 62.26
C THR A 711 45.28 43.34 60.76
N VAL A 712 45.01 44.46 60.08
CA VAL A 712 44.82 44.47 58.62
C VAL A 712 46.19 44.32 57.94
N ALA A 713 46.36 43.26 57.14
CA ALA A 713 47.61 42.99 56.44
C ALA A 713 47.84 43.98 55.29
N ALA A 714 49.05 44.52 55.18
CA ALA A 714 49.39 45.64 54.28
C ALA A 714 49.45 45.29 52.77
N ALA A 715 48.92 44.15 52.34
CA ALA A 715 48.92 43.74 50.93
C ALA A 715 47.86 44.49 50.09
N ASN A 716 46.74 44.91 50.70
CA ASN A 716 45.62 45.57 50.03
C ASN A 716 45.41 47.00 50.57
N GLY A 717 46.45 47.85 50.53
CA GLY A 717 46.34 49.29 50.82
C GLY A 717 46.14 49.71 52.30
N GLY A 718 46.01 48.76 53.23
CA GLY A 718 45.86 49.07 54.67
C GLY A 718 47.18 49.48 55.37
N LEU A 719 47.11 50.45 56.29
CA LEU A 719 48.25 51.05 57.01
C LEU A 719 49.00 50.11 58.00
N GLY A 720 48.63 48.82 58.11
CA GLY A 720 49.35 47.85 58.96
C GLY A 720 49.25 48.11 60.48
N THR A 721 48.31 48.93 60.92
CA THR A 721 48.14 49.32 62.33
C THR A 721 47.18 48.40 63.10
N ASN A 722 47.56 48.02 64.32
CA ASN A 722 46.69 47.27 65.23
C ASN A 722 45.58 48.18 65.81
N ILE A 723 44.32 47.85 65.50
CA ILE A 723 43.16 48.71 65.75
C ILE A 723 42.71 48.71 67.23
N SER A 724 43.27 47.83 68.08
CA SER A 724 42.94 47.72 69.52
C SER A 724 43.25 48.95 70.40
N SER A 725 43.76 50.04 69.81
CA SER A 725 44.06 51.31 70.50
C SER A 725 43.08 52.46 70.20
N PHE A 726 42.11 52.26 69.31
CA PHE A 726 41.07 53.26 69.02
C PHE A 726 39.88 53.12 69.97
N SER A 727 39.26 54.25 70.36
CA SER A 727 38.04 54.23 71.17
C SER A 727 36.80 53.99 70.30
N GLN A 728 35.71 53.48 70.89
CA GLN A 728 34.46 53.07 70.23
C GLN A 728 33.74 54.16 69.40
N SER A 729 34.25 55.39 69.35
CA SER A 729 33.67 56.51 68.58
C SER A 729 34.63 57.09 67.54
N SER A 730 35.65 56.31 67.15
CA SER A 730 36.63 56.70 66.13
C SER A 730 36.07 56.44 64.73
N ILE A 731 35.88 57.49 63.92
CA ILE A 731 35.57 57.35 62.49
C ILE A 731 36.89 57.17 61.74
N ILE A 732 37.04 56.05 61.02
CA ILE A 732 38.16 55.83 60.10
C ILE A 732 37.66 56.20 58.70
N THR A 733 38.24 57.25 58.12
CA THR A 733 38.06 57.61 56.71
C THR A 733 39.35 57.33 55.95
N THR A 734 39.31 56.44 54.97
CA THR A 734 40.34 56.34 53.92
C THR A 734 39.97 57.30 52.79
N ASP A 735 40.95 57.99 52.22
CA ASP A 735 40.76 58.85 51.06
C ASP A 735 40.80 58.04 49.75
N GLY A 736 39.65 57.46 49.42
CA GLY A 736 39.40 56.66 48.21
C GLY A 736 37.96 56.17 48.20
#